data_AF-A0A660VF21-F1
#
_entry.id   AF-A0A660VF21-F1
#
_cell.length_a   1.000
_cell.length_b   1.000
_cell.length_c   1.000
_cell.angle_alpha   90.00
_cell.angle_beta   90.00
_cell.angle_gamma   90.00
#
_symmetry.space_group_name_H-M   'P 1'
#
loop_
_entity.id
_entity.type
_entity.pdbx_description
1 polymer ?
#
loop_
_entity_poly.entity_id
_entity_poly.type
_entity_poly.pdbx_seq_one_letter_code
_entity_poly.pdbx_strand_id
1 'polypeptide(L)'
;MYRFLPAFSALLALTLVAACSTDGNAYFDEAADETGVGGPFTPVESEDGSFDVSGVTGPPELAGAASEVWAVTRAWDDVEGEAGIAWAANSGLDWEGKYDAWVASFEPAANADGSGQTFQITTPYGGRSFPAPSLECAEVAFMLRGVFSAWYELPFMIQGWNAEAREVMFAGHFGFVDRRGNVVGRFPNFRTSYHDYRGEWTEGQPWPSDTRLRGYRLADDDENPFIDPVPGKVAGGGAYFDELLLNKRAGYFLRLLLLYFGSVNLADGSNMFHVQPAAISPGDVLLHRHQRVGTGHTIPVMRVREPAEGRFEADVATGNIPRRQPKWEASASAKTYFVDNDGGGTGDASDGTPLAKLGGGLRRFRTARLVDGRWRNTVRVADREFFIDDGNLEAVAARPMQFEEIMAEVPPDQQREVAIGQIEDARNHLRMYPSSCSARERREVAFESLYRIMDVHFFTNQLAVDAEFRLIEDYVFADLDYEASKTCCWNGSTSAMHEIIMDYAAAEQTAAGMCMVPTPFMNEGMGADGYERWRAHAASIGRGAEWVAWSEGEPCAWRDVTTDTLAPALGIAYCDLADAPPPLTCDPEPTNNDAASATPLTEPIDALICADDEDWFRVEGTGPAQVRVSFRHSRGDLDVEALDLEGGRLAQSTSSSDEELVAGDRPFMVRVFGFSSAS
;
A
#
# COMPACT_ATOMS: atom_id res chain seq x y z
N MET A 1 -62.62 3.14 48.51
CA MET A 1 -62.28 4.50 48.03
C MET A 1 -61.29 5.13 49.00
N TYR A 2 -60.01 4.84 48.81
CA TYR A 2 -58.92 5.38 49.63
C TYR A 2 -57.92 6.07 48.72
N ARG A 3 -57.43 7.20 49.24
CA ARG A 3 -56.70 8.28 48.56
C ARG A 3 -55.33 7.83 48.03
N PHE A 4 -54.99 8.35 46.84
CA PHE A 4 -53.68 8.28 46.20
C PHE A 4 -52.61 9.05 46.98
N LEU A 5 -51.45 8.40 47.19
CA LEU A 5 -50.15 8.99 47.48
C LEU A 5 -49.20 8.55 46.34
N PRO A 6 -48.35 9.42 45.77
CA PRO A 6 -47.32 8.99 44.83
C PRO A 6 -46.11 8.45 45.59
N ALA A 7 -45.74 7.21 45.31
CA ALA A 7 -44.53 6.58 45.82
C ALA A 7 -43.31 7.02 44.99
N PHE A 8 -42.30 7.51 45.69
CA PHE A 8 -40.93 7.66 45.23
C PHE A 8 -40.38 6.29 44.80
N SER A 9 -39.94 6.15 43.55
CA SER A 9 -39.08 5.04 43.12
C SER A 9 -37.65 5.56 43.01
N ALA A 10 -36.80 5.10 43.92
CA ALA A 10 -35.36 5.25 43.84
C ALA A 10 -34.84 4.42 42.66
N LEU A 11 -34.20 5.09 41.69
CA LEU A 11 -33.46 4.45 40.62
C LEU A 11 -32.13 3.95 41.21
N LEU A 12 -32.01 2.63 41.36
CA LEU A 12 -30.76 1.96 41.70
C LEU A 12 -29.89 2.00 40.43
N ALA A 13 -28.89 2.89 40.40
CA ALA A 13 -27.89 2.92 39.35
C ALA A 13 -27.00 1.67 39.49
N LEU A 14 -27.29 0.64 38.69
CA LEU A 14 -26.40 -0.50 38.51
C LEU A 14 -25.24 -0.02 37.62
N THR A 15 -24.10 0.24 38.23
CA THR A 15 -22.80 0.36 37.55
C THR A 15 -22.46 -1.00 36.94
N LEU A 16 -22.76 -1.16 35.65
CA LEU A 16 -22.21 -2.23 34.82
C LEU A 16 -20.72 -1.96 34.65
N VAL A 17 -19.92 -2.63 35.49
CA VAL A 17 -18.51 -2.87 35.20
C VAL A 17 -18.49 -3.76 33.96
N ALA A 18 -18.17 -3.17 32.81
CA ALA A 18 -17.83 -3.92 31.61
C ALA A 18 -16.59 -4.75 31.92
N ALA A 19 -16.79 -6.03 32.23
CA ALA A 19 -15.74 -7.03 32.09
C ALA A 19 -15.56 -7.25 30.59
N CYS A 20 -14.67 -6.47 29.98
CA CYS A 20 -14.24 -6.67 28.61
C CYS A 20 -13.52 -8.03 28.48
N SER A 21 -13.80 -8.69 27.38
CA SER A 21 -13.15 -9.92 26.92
C SER A 21 -11.63 -9.79 26.93
N THR A 22 -10.96 -10.78 27.52
CA THR A 22 -9.51 -10.92 27.59
C THR A 22 -8.93 -11.56 26.32
N ASP A 23 -9.14 -10.92 25.18
CA ASP A 23 -8.29 -11.09 24.00
C ASP A 23 -7.80 -9.68 23.57
N GLY A 24 -7.29 -8.94 24.57
CA GLY A 24 -6.50 -7.73 24.35
C GLY A 24 -5.19 -8.13 23.69
N ASN A 25 -4.71 -7.30 22.78
CA ASN A 25 -3.47 -7.51 22.04
C ASN A 25 -2.30 -7.65 23.03
N ALA A 26 -1.91 -8.88 23.37
CA ALA A 26 -1.11 -9.23 24.57
C ALA A 26 0.23 -8.49 24.67
N TYR A 27 0.72 -7.95 23.56
CA TYR A 27 1.94 -7.14 23.47
C TYR A 27 1.77 -5.71 23.97
N PHE A 28 0.61 -5.10 23.74
CA PHE A 28 0.27 -3.83 24.36
C PHE A 28 0.09 -4.02 25.87
N ASP A 29 -0.46 -5.16 26.31
CA ASP A 29 -0.56 -5.50 27.72
C ASP A 29 0.83 -5.68 28.34
N GLU A 30 1.76 -6.37 27.68
CA GLU A 30 3.15 -6.50 28.14
C GLU A 30 3.86 -5.14 28.23
N ALA A 31 3.69 -4.28 27.22
CA ALA A 31 4.28 -2.94 27.20
C ALA A 31 3.67 -2.01 28.25
N ALA A 32 2.35 -2.09 28.46
CA ALA A 32 1.66 -1.35 29.52
C ALA A 32 2.05 -1.86 30.91
N ASP A 33 2.28 -3.16 31.08
CA ASP A 33 2.81 -3.73 32.32
C ASP A 33 4.22 -3.24 32.61
N GLU A 34 5.09 -3.24 31.58
CA GLU A 34 6.47 -2.73 31.66
C GLU A 34 6.50 -1.24 32.02
N THR A 35 5.76 -0.41 31.29
CA THR A 35 5.85 1.05 31.39
C THR A 35 4.85 1.65 32.37
N GLY A 36 3.83 0.90 32.80
CA GLY A 36 2.74 1.41 33.62
C GLY A 36 1.87 2.48 32.96
N VAL A 37 1.84 2.55 31.63
CA VAL A 37 1.06 3.52 30.86
C VAL A 37 0.26 2.80 29.79
N GLY A 38 -1.06 3.05 29.75
CA GLY A 38 -1.90 2.58 28.65
C GLY A 38 -1.56 3.34 27.35
N GLY A 39 -1.26 2.60 26.28
CA GLY A 39 -1.06 3.14 24.93
C GLY A 39 -2.20 2.74 23.97
N PRO A 40 -2.12 3.16 22.70
CA PRO A 40 -1.15 4.08 22.11
C PRO A 40 -1.45 5.56 22.45
N PHE A 41 -0.47 6.45 22.24
CA PHE A 41 -0.64 7.89 22.42
C PHE A 41 -1.36 8.53 21.24
N THR A 42 -2.19 9.53 21.53
CA THR A 42 -3.01 10.23 20.52
C THR A 42 -2.34 11.54 20.08
N PRO A 43 -2.82 12.20 19.00
CA PRO A 43 -2.33 13.52 18.61
C PRO A 43 -2.52 14.58 19.71
N VAL A 44 -1.59 15.54 19.78
CA VAL A 44 -1.69 16.75 20.58
C VAL A 44 -2.65 17.70 19.89
N GLU A 45 -3.83 17.93 20.48
CA GLU A 45 -4.75 18.95 19.98
C GLU A 45 -4.13 20.35 20.16
N SER A 46 -3.94 21.11 19.05
CA SER A 46 -3.66 22.54 19.12
C SER A 46 -4.96 23.33 19.31
N GLU A 47 -4.92 24.37 20.14
CA GLU A 47 -6.11 25.19 20.48
C GLU A 47 -6.70 25.92 19.26
N ASP A 48 -5.90 26.20 18.23
CA ASP A 48 -6.31 26.84 16.98
C ASP A 48 -6.20 25.95 15.74
N GLY A 49 -5.82 24.68 15.90
CA GLY A 49 -5.63 23.75 14.79
C GLY A 49 -4.37 23.98 13.96
N SER A 50 -3.46 24.88 14.36
CA SER A 50 -2.23 25.22 13.62
C SER A 50 -0.97 25.02 14.45
N PHE A 51 0.14 24.74 13.77
CA PHE A 51 1.48 24.70 14.37
C PHE A 51 2.40 25.58 13.55
N ASP A 52 2.80 26.72 14.12
CA ASP A 52 3.69 27.65 13.44
C ASP A 52 5.08 27.05 13.18
N VAL A 53 5.91 27.78 12.42
CA VAL A 53 7.28 27.36 12.09
C VAL A 53 8.20 27.17 13.32
N SER A 54 7.85 27.76 14.47
CA SER A 54 8.63 27.67 15.71
C SER A 54 8.24 26.49 16.60
N GLY A 55 7.06 25.91 16.36
CA GLY A 55 6.52 24.78 17.09
C GLY A 55 6.23 25.07 18.56
N VAL A 56 5.76 24.04 19.27
CA VAL A 56 5.43 24.14 20.70
C VAL A 56 6.67 23.92 21.55
N THR A 57 6.72 24.61 22.68
CA THR A 57 7.77 24.41 23.70
C THR A 57 7.66 23.01 24.31
N GLY A 58 8.70 22.21 24.11
CA GLY A 58 8.87 20.87 24.65
C GLY A 58 9.62 20.84 25.98
N PRO A 59 10.22 19.69 26.36
CA PRO A 59 10.90 19.48 27.65
C PRO A 59 12.19 20.30 27.75
N PRO A 60 12.74 20.49 28.95
CA PRO A 60 14.08 21.07 29.11
C PRO A 60 15.16 20.18 28.50
N GLU A 61 16.38 20.71 28.36
CA GLU A 61 17.55 19.88 28.09
C GLU A 61 17.79 18.87 29.24
N LEU A 62 17.97 17.60 28.88
CA LEU A 62 18.12 16.47 29.82
C LEU A 62 19.40 15.68 29.59
N ALA A 63 20.47 16.34 29.12
CA ALA A 63 21.75 15.71 28.85
C ALA A 63 22.28 14.98 30.11
N GLY A 64 22.63 13.71 29.95
CA GLY A 64 23.11 12.84 31.03
C GLY A 64 22.07 12.37 32.05
N ALA A 65 20.78 12.68 31.85
CA ALA A 65 19.71 12.19 32.71
C ALA A 65 19.63 10.65 32.69
N ALA A 66 19.05 10.05 33.74
CA ALA A 66 18.88 8.59 33.80
C ALA A 66 17.99 8.05 32.66
N SER A 67 17.06 8.86 32.17
CA SER A 67 16.17 8.56 31.05
C SER A 67 16.83 8.71 29.67
N GLU A 68 18.03 9.31 29.59
CA GLU A 68 18.72 9.55 28.32
C GLU A 68 18.97 8.25 27.54
N VAL A 69 18.60 8.22 26.28
CA VAL A 69 18.80 7.09 25.37
C VAL A 69 20.16 7.21 24.68
N TRP A 70 20.45 8.40 24.13
CA TRP A 70 21.76 8.76 23.60
C TRP A 70 22.04 10.25 23.83
N ALA A 71 23.32 10.60 23.95
CA ALA A 71 23.74 11.99 24.02
C ALA A 71 23.61 12.64 22.64
N VAL A 72 23.19 13.90 22.60
CA VAL A 72 23.18 14.70 21.38
C VAL A 72 24.53 15.38 21.22
N THR A 73 25.25 15.05 20.15
CA THR A 73 26.58 15.62 19.85
C THR A 73 26.59 16.44 18.56
N ARG A 74 25.50 16.42 17.80
CA ARG A 74 25.33 17.11 16.51
C ARG A 74 23.97 17.78 16.41
N ALA A 75 23.86 18.85 15.63
CA ALA A 75 22.60 19.43 15.23
C ALA A 75 22.26 19.09 13.78
N TRP A 76 20.97 19.05 13.46
CA TRP A 76 20.48 18.74 12.12
C TRP A 76 20.96 19.70 11.02
N ASP A 77 21.25 20.96 11.37
CA ASP A 77 21.75 21.97 10.42
C ASP A 77 23.27 22.01 10.32
N ASP A 78 23.99 21.19 11.10
CA ASP A 78 25.44 21.17 11.06
C ASP A 78 25.92 20.55 9.73
N VAL A 79 26.90 21.20 9.10
CA VAL A 79 27.57 20.69 7.90
C VAL A 79 28.94 20.15 8.32
N GLU A 80 29.11 18.85 8.18
CA GLU A 80 30.33 18.12 8.57
C GLU A 80 30.98 17.46 7.36
N GLY A 81 32.32 17.43 7.34
CA GLY A 81 33.14 17.06 6.17
C GLY A 81 33.43 15.55 6.05
N GLU A 82 33.09 14.76 7.06
CA GLU A 82 33.33 13.31 7.07
C GLU A 82 32.43 12.57 6.07
N ALA A 83 33.02 11.60 5.36
CA ALA A 83 32.26 10.67 4.55
C ALA A 83 31.37 9.78 5.42
N GLY A 84 30.24 9.33 4.87
CA GLY A 84 29.31 8.43 5.56
C GLY A 84 28.82 7.32 4.65
N ILE A 85 27.70 6.70 5.04
CA ILE A 85 27.14 5.53 4.34
C ILE A 85 26.72 5.89 2.90
N ALA A 86 26.15 7.10 2.72
CA ALA A 86 25.53 7.51 1.46
C ALA A 86 26.07 8.84 0.89
N TRP A 87 27.15 9.39 1.47
CA TRP A 87 27.72 10.66 1.02
C TRP A 87 29.24 10.65 1.06
N ALA A 88 29.84 11.35 0.10
CA ALA A 88 31.29 11.55 0.03
C ALA A 88 31.77 12.53 1.11
N ALA A 89 33.08 12.50 1.39
CA ALA A 89 33.70 13.52 2.25
C ALA A 89 33.52 14.91 1.64
N ASN A 90 33.22 15.90 2.49
CA ASN A 90 32.94 17.28 2.12
C ASN A 90 31.77 17.42 1.12
N SER A 91 30.71 16.61 1.29
CA SER A 91 29.51 16.67 0.46
C SER A 91 28.79 18.03 0.49
N GLY A 92 29.05 18.85 1.51
CA GLY A 92 28.33 20.11 1.74
C GLY A 92 26.91 19.93 2.28
N LEU A 93 26.49 18.69 2.53
CA LEU A 93 25.19 18.36 3.09
C LEU A 93 25.17 18.64 4.60
N ASP A 94 24.08 19.24 5.06
CA ASP A 94 23.70 19.19 6.47
C ASP A 94 23.17 17.80 6.83
N TRP A 95 22.84 17.57 8.10
CA TRP A 95 22.40 16.25 8.56
C TRP A 95 21.02 15.84 8.04
N GLU A 96 20.17 16.78 7.63
CA GLU A 96 18.90 16.48 6.96
C GLU A 96 19.17 16.00 5.53
N GLY A 97 20.00 16.70 4.76
CA GLY A 97 20.42 16.23 3.44
C GLY A 97 21.18 14.90 3.47
N LYS A 98 21.90 14.61 4.57
CA LYS A 98 22.51 13.29 4.81
C LYS A 98 21.46 12.20 5.12
N TYR A 99 20.37 12.54 5.80
CA TYR A 99 19.25 11.63 6.02
C TYR A 99 18.55 11.32 4.69
N ASP A 100 18.27 12.34 3.88
CA ASP A 100 17.66 12.19 2.56
C ASP A 100 18.55 11.30 1.66
N ALA A 101 19.86 11.57 1.64
CA ALA A 101 20.82 10.76 0.90
C ALA A 101 20.87 9.30 1.39
N TRP A 102 20.79 9.08 2.70
CA TRP A 102 20.76 7.73 3.27
C TRP A 102 19.51 6.96 2.88
N VAL A 103 18.32 7.57 2.98
CA VAL A 103 17.07 6.94 2.54
C VAL A 103 17.11 6.64 1.03
N ALA A 104 17.60 7.59 0.23
CA ALA A 104 17.76 7.44 -1.23
C ALA A 104 18.73 6.33 -1.65
N SER A 105 19.70 6.00 -0.78
CA SER A 105 20.74 5.00 -1.05
C SER A 105 20.28 3.56 -0.87
N PHE A 106 19.08 3.35 -0.33
CA PHE A 106 18.58 1.99 -0.13
C PHE A 106 18.33 1.29 -1.47
N GLU A 107 18.72 0.02 -1.50
CA GLU A 107 18.55 -0.82 -2.67
C GLU A 107 17.45 -1.86 -2.45
N PRO A 108 16.62 -2.12 -3.47
CA PRO A 108 15.62 -3.19 -3.42
C PRO A 108 16.26 -4.55 -3.17
N ALA A 109 15.61 -5.38 -2.38
CA ALA A 109 15.98 -6.77 -2.14
C ALA A 109 14.74 -7.66 -2.06
N ALA A 110 14.91 -8.96 -2.31
CA ALA A 110 13.83 -9.91 -2.18
C ALA A 110 13.26 -9.94 -0.76
N ASN A 111 11.93 -10.05 -0.65
CA ASN A 111 11.28 -10.34 0.62
C ASN A 111 11.64 -11.74 1.12
N ALA A 112 11.62 -11.91 2.44
CA ALA A 112 11.94 -13.16 3.12
C ALA A 112 10.88 -14.24 2.90
N ASP A 113 9.63 -13.84 2.60
CA ASP A 113 8.55 -14.74 2.19
C ASP A 113 8.61 -15.14 0.70
N GLY A 114 9.52 -14.52 -0.07
CA GLY A 114 9.72 -14.79 -1.49
C GLY A 114 8.78 -14.03 -2.44
N SER A 115 7.87 -13.18 -1.94
CA SER A 115 6.92 -12.43 -2.76
C SER A 115 7.21 -10.93 -2.75
N GLY A 116 7.64 -10.38 -3.89
CA GLY A 116 7.92 -8.95 -4.05
C GLY A 116 9.29 -8.52 -3.49
N GLN A 117 9.46 -7.21 -3.36
CA GLN A 117 10.71 -6.60 -2.90
C GLN A 117 10.50 -5.77 -1.64
N THR A 118 11.50 -5.75 -0.77
CA THR A 118 11.72 -4.77 0.30
C THR A 118 13.02 -4.01 0.01
N PHE A 119 13.64 -3.37 1.00
CA PHE A 119 14.92 -2.69 0.88
C PHE A 119 15.95 -3.19 1.89
N GLN A 120 17.23 -2.99 1.56
CA GLN A 120 18.36 -3.28 2.44
C GLN A 120 18.74 -2.06 3.28
N ILE A 121 18.94 -2.28 4.58
CA ILE A 121 19.47 -1.30 5.52
C ILE A 121 20.91 -1.68 5.84
N THR A 122 21.85 -0.87 5.37
CA THR A 122 23.27 -1.00 5.73
C THR A 122 23.59 -0.14 6.94
N THR A 123 24.26 -0.73 7.94
CA THR A 123 24.69 -0.03 9.14
C THR A 123 25.99 0.75 8.90
N PRO A 124 26.27 1.82 9.67
CA PRO A 124 27.57 2.49 9.64
C PRO A 124 28.69 1.66 10.27
N TYR A 125 28.40 0.43 10.76
CA TYR A 125 29.31 -0.37 11.58
C TYR A 125 29.66 -1.69 10.89
N GLY A 126 30.89 -1.81 10.40
CA GLY A 126 31.43 -3.07 9.89
C GLY A 126 30.69 -3.67 8.69
N GLY A 127 30.06 -2.83 7.86
CA GLY A 127 29.45 -3.23 6.59
C GLY A 127 28.27 -4.20 6.70
N ARG A 128 27.61 -4.27 7.87
CA ARG A 128 26.45 -5.15 8.07
C ARG A 128 25.25 -4.61 7.30
N SER A 129 24.52 -5.49 6.63
CA SER A 129 23.29 -5.16 5.91
C SER A 129 22.21 -6.19 6.18
N PHE A 130 20.98 -5.71 6.33
CA PHE A 130 19.81 -6.54 6.59
C PHE A 130 18.64 -6.10 5.71
N PRO A 131 17.77 -7.02 5.25
CA PRO A 131 16.46 -6.64 4.76
C PRO A 131 15.70 -5.79 5.80
N ALA A 132 14.76 -4.95 5.37
CA ALA A 132 13.91 -4.21 6.29
C ALA A 132 13.12 -5.17 7.20
N PRO A 133 12.85 -4.81 8.46
CA PRO A 133 12.12 -5.68 9.38
C PRO A 133 10.62 -5.69 9.09
N SER A 134 9.91 -6.71 9.56
CA SER A 134 8.45 -6.74 9.52
C SER A 134 7.86 -5.67 10.43
N LEU A 135 7.21 -4.67 9.82
CA LEU A 135 6.71 -3.45 10.49
C LEU A 135 5.34 -3.03 9.93
N GLU A 136 4.57 -2.35 10.76
CA GLU A 136 3.40 -1.58 10.35
C GLU A 136 3.85 -0.34 9.54
N CYS A 137 2.96 0.19 8.69
CA CYS A 137 3.25 1.35 7.84
C CYS A 137 3.85 2.57 8.59
N ALA A 138 3.29 2.97 9.73
CA ALA A 138 3.80 4.11 10.51
C ALA A 138 5.17 3.83 11.14
N GLU A 139 5.40 2.58 11.52
CA GLU A 139 6.61 2.16 12.19
C GLU A 139 7.84 2.28 11.30
N VAL A 140 7.67 2.11 9.97
CA VAL A 140 8.74 2.32 9.00
C VAL A 140 9.30 3.74 9.09
N ALA A 141 8.43 4.75 9.05
CA ALA A 141 8.84 6.16 9.11
C ALA A 141 9.55 6.50 10.43
N PHE A 142 9.01 6.02 11.56
CA PHE A 142 9.64 6.21 12.87
C PHE A 142 11.00 5.50 12.98
N MET A 143 11.10 4.27 12.48
CA MET A 143 12.33 3.49 12.50
C MET A 143 13.42 4.15 11.65
N LEU A 144 13.11 4.60 10.43
CA LEU A 144 14.08 5.29 9.57
C LEU A 144 14.64 6.54 10.28
N ARG A 145 13.76 7.44 10.73
CA ARG A 145 14.21 8.68 11.37
C ARG A 145 14.92 8.44 12.71
N GLY A 146 14.40 7.54 13.52
CA GLY A 146 14.94 7.22 14.85
C GLY A 146 16.29 6.52 14.79
N VAL A 147 16.46 5.54 13.89
CA VAL A 147 17.73 4.81 13.70
C VAL A 147 18.82 5.76 13.22
N PHE A 148 18.55 6.57 12.19
CA PHE A 148 19.51 7.55 11.71
C PHE A 148 19.93 8.54 12.81
N SER A 149 18.95 9.03 13.59
CA SER A 149 19.22 9.94 14.70
C SER A 149 20.11 9.31 15.78
N ALA A 150 19.88 8.04 16.10
CA ALA A 150 20.64 7.31 17.12
C ALA A 150 22.07 6.97 16.66
N TRP A 151 22.27 6.64 15.38
CA TRP A 151 23.60 6.38 14.83
C TRP A 151 24.50 7.62 14.84
N TYR A 152 23.93 8.77 14.51
CA TYR A 152 24.68 10.02 14.36
C TYR A 152 24.55 10.99 15.53
N GLU A 153 23.90 10.57 16.62
CA GLU A 153 23.75 11.36 17.85
C GLU A 153 23.07 12.71 17.62
N LEU A 154 22.03 12.68 16.78
CA LEU A 154 21.20 13.83 16.46
C LEU A 154 20.02 13.94 17.44
N PRO A 155 19.48 15.14 17.68
CA PRO A 155 18.30 15.30 18.51
C PRO A 155 17.09 14.72 17.80
N PHE A 156 16.38 13.82 18.48
CA PHE A 156 15.11 13.26 18.04
C PHE A 156 14.03 13.54 19.09
N MET A 157 12.83 13.92 18.66
CA MET A 157 11.68 14.18 19.51
C MET A 157 10.37 13.99 18.75
N ILE A 158 9.45 13.22 19.32
CA ILE A 158 8.06 13.07 18.90
C ILE A 158 7.15 13.43 20.09
N GLN A 159 6.05 14.11 19.81
CA GLN A 159 5.03 14.55 20.76
C GLN A 159 3.80 13.66 20.65
N GLY A 160 3.18 13.37 21.79
CA GLY A 160 1.92 12.65 21.86
C GLY A 160 1.10 13.11 23.06
N TRP A 161 -0.18 12.80 23.03
CA TRP A 161 -1.11 13.03 24.14
C TRP A 161 -1.35 11.74 24.91
N ASN A 162 -1.00 11.78 26.20
CA ASN A 162 -1.36 10.74 27.16
C ASN A 162 -2.76 11.03 27.70
N ALA A 163 -3.76 10.28 27.23
CA ALA A 163 -5.15 10.46 27.63
C ALA A 163 -5.40 10.12 29.11
N GLU A 164 -4.67 9.15 29.67
CA GLU A 164 -4.81 8.73 31.06
C GLU A 164 -4.31 9.81 32.03
N ALA A 165 -3.12 10.34 31.78
CA ALA A 165 -2.52 11.41 32.59
C ALA A 165 -3.03 12.81 32.20
N ARG A 166 -3.75 12.93 31.07
CA ARG A 166 -4.24 14.19 30.49
C ARG A 166 -3.13 15.22 30.30
N GLU A 167 -2.01 14.78 29.73
CA GLU A 167 -0.85 15.61 29.50
C GLU A 167 -0.16 15.31 28.17
N VAL A 168 0.57 16.32 27.67
CA VAL A 168 1.48 16.12 26.54
C VAL A 168 2.72 15.41 27.03
N MET A 169 3.10 14.37 26.31
CA MET A 169 4.31 13.61 26.53
C MET A 169 5.24 13.72 25.31
N PHE A 170 6.52 13.49 25.56
CA PHE A 170 7.59 13.61 24.59
C PHE A 170 8.41 12.32 24.61
N ALA A 171 8.60 11.70 23.45
CA ALA A 171 9.51 10.58 23.26
C ALA A 171 10.69 11.04 22.41
N GLY A 172 11.91 10.76 22.83
CA GLY A 172 13.09 11.22 22.10
C GLY A 172 14.41 10.64 22.57
N HIS A 173 15.50 11.26 22.14
CA HIS A 173 16.86 10.96 22.62
C HIS A 173 17.01 11.04 24.15
N PHE A 174 16.11 11.75 24.84
CA PHE A 174 16.03 11.88 26.31
C PHE A 174 15.10 10.86 27.00
N GLY A 175 14.51 9.92 26.27
CA GLY A 175 13.53 8.95 26.77
C GLY A 175 12.09 9.44 26.63
N PHE A 176 11.19 8.95 27.50
CA PHE A 176 9.76 9.29 27.52
C PHE A 176 9.47 10.19 28.72
N VAL A 177 9.25 11.48 28.48
CA VAL A 177 9.13 12.51 29.53
C VAL A 177 7.93 13.43 29.33
N ASP A 178 7.45 14.03 30.42
CA ASP A 178 6.46 15.10 30.40
C ASP A 178 7.10 16.44 29.99
N ARG A 179 6.29 17.50 29.87
CA ARG A 179 6.80 18.85 29.55
C ARG A 179 7.81 19.37 30.59
N ARG A 180 7.80 18.90 31.83
CA ARG A 180 8.73 19.32 32.88
C ARG A 180 10.04 18.53 32.84
N GLY A 181 10.13 17.47 32.03
CA GLY A 181 11.28 16.58 31.94
C GLY A 181 11.24 15.41 32.94
N ASN A 182 10.10 15.15 33.57
CA ASN A 182 9.91 13.97 34.42
C ASN A 182 9.59 12.77 33.55
N VAL A 183 10.13 11.60 33.90
CA VAL A 183 9.77 10.33 33.24
C VAL A 183 8.26 10.08 33.39
N VAL A 184 7.60 9.77 32.28
CA VAL A 184 6.18 9.40 32.26
C VAL A 184 6.03 7.97 32.77
N GLY A 185 5.07 7.73 33.66
CA GLY A 185 4.80 6.41 34.23
C GLY A 185 6.06 5.72 34.80
N ARG A 186 6.35 4.53 34.30
CA ARG A 186 7.52 3.69 34.61
C ARG A 186 8.37 3.43 33.36
N PHE A 187 8.34 4.32 32.37
CA PHE A 187 9.21 4.18 31.21
C PHE A 187 10.68 4.03 31.66
N PRO A 188 11.50 3.21 30.96
CA PRO A 188 12.82 2.86 31.46
C PRO A 188 13.77 4.06 31.64
N ASN A 189 14.64 3.95 32.64
CA ASN A 189 15.82 4.81 32.75
C ASN A 189 16.92 4.28 31.83
N PHE A 190 16.76 4.52 30.52
CA PHE A 190 17.56 3.93 29.44
C PHE A 190 19.07 3.97 29.70
N ARG A 191 19.61 5.13 30.08
CA ARG A 191 21.05 5.33 30.33
C ARG A 191 21.61 4.35 31.36
N THR A 192 20.82 4.08 32.39
CA THR A 192 21.24 3.26 33.54
C THR A 192 20.80 1.81 33.45
N SER A 193 19.76 1.52 32.65
CA SER A 193 19.17 0.19 32.53
C SER A 193 19.72 -0.63 31.38
N TYR A 194 20.22 0.01 30.32
CA TYR A 194 20.70 -0.67 29.11
C TYR A 194 22.07 -0.17 28.67
N HIS A 195 22.77 -1.00 27.91
CA HIS A 195 24.16 -0.77 27.55
C HIS A 195 24.33 -0.06 26.20
N ASP A 196 25.41 0.70 26.05
CA ASP A 196 25.81 1.36 24.80
C ASP A 196 27.21 0.88 24.40
N TYR A 197 27.29 0.08 23.33
CA TYR A 197 28.55 -0.53 22.89
C TYR A 197 29.32 0.31 21.87
N ARG A 198 28.84 1.49 21.45
CA ARG A 198 29.46 2.27 20.35
C ARG A 198 30.93 2.67 20.61
N GLY A 199 31.33 2.81 21.87
CA GLY A 199 32.72 3.07 22.27
C GLY A 199 33.52 1.84 22.70
N GLU A 200 32.90 0.66 22.72
CA GLU A 200 33.50 -0.59 23.21
C GLU A 200 33.77 -1.59 22.09
N TRP A 201 32.90 -1.62 21.07
CA TRP A 201 33.02 -2.51 19.93
C TRP A 201 33.95 -1.91 18.86
N THR A 202 34.70 -2.78 18.19
CA THR A 202 35.56 -2.42 17.04
C THR A 202 35.35 -3.40 15.90
N GLU A 203 35.55 -2.93 14.67
CA GLU A 203 35.35 -3.73 13.47
C GLU A 203 36.17 -5.04 13.51
N GLY A 204 35.52 -6.15 13.14
CA GLY A 204 36.09 -7.50 13.19
C GLY A 204 35.85 -8.25 14.51
N GLN A 205 35.39 -7.58 15.57
CA GLN A 205 34.93 -8.26 16.79
C GLN A 205 33.52 -8.85 16.60
N PRO A 206 33.18 -9.94 17.33
CA PRO A 206 31.81 -10.43 17.40
C PRO A 206 30.83 -9.31 17.77
N TRP A 207 29.67 -9.29 17.14
CA TRP A 207 28.65 -8.29 17.45
C TRP A 207 28.15 -8.47 18.90
N PRO A 208 28.07 -7.38 19.69
CA PRO A 208 27.53 -7.46 21.03
C PRO A 208 26.02 -7.67 20.95
N SER A 209 25.53 -8.67 21.69
CA SER A 209 24.12 -9.06 21.70
C SER A 209 23.50 -8.91 23.09
N ASP A 210 22.25 -8.44 23.16
CA ASP A 210 21.44 -8.34 24.37
C ASP A 210 20.27 -9.35 24.32
N THR A 211 20.41 -10.47 25.04
CA THR A 211 19.40 -11.54 25.06
C THR A 211 18.01 -11.08 25.48
N ARG A 212 17.92 -10.06 26.35
CA ARG A 212 16.64 -9.54 26.81
C ARG A 212 15.99 -8.71 25.71
N LEU A 213 16.74 -7.86 25.03
CA LEU A 213 16.23 -7.08 23.88
C LEU A 213 15.74 -8.01 22.78
N ARG A 214 16.52 -9.05 22.45
CA ARG A 214 16.15 -10.06 21.45
C ARG A 214 14.85 -10.79 21.76
N GLY A 215 14.54 -10.97 23.04
CA GLY A 215 13.33 -11.66 23.48
C GLY A 215 12.04 -10.87 23.28
N TYR A 216 12.13 -9.55 23.05
CA TYR A 216 10.96 -8.71 22.86
C TYR A 216 10.44 -8.74 21.42
N ARG A 217 9.13 -8.54 21.30
CA ARG A 217 8.41 -8.37 20.03
C ARG A 217 7.60 -7.07 20.05
N LEU A 218 7.17 -6.65 18.87
CA LEU A 218 6.16 -5.60 18.66
C LEU A 218 4.75 -6.19 18.66
N ALA A 219 4.59 -7.40 18.11
CA ALA A 219 3.34 -8.15 18.05
C ALA A 219 3.62 -9.62 17.65
N ASP A 220 2.58 -10.45 17.48
CA ASP A 220 2.71 -11.83 16.98
C ASP A 220 3.18 -11.87 15.53
N ASP A 221 2.82 -10.85 14.74
CA ASP A 221 3.02 -10.73 13.29
C ASP A 221 4.35 -10.07 12.89
N ASP A 222 5.26 -9.79 13.83
CA ASP A 222 6.52 -9.07 13.58
C ASP A 222 7.73 -9.97 13.23
N GLU A 223 7.50 -11.14 12.63
CA GLU A 223 8.55 -12.15 12.38
C GLU A 223 9.63 -11.66 11.41
N ASN A 224 10.89 -11.95 11.74
CA ASN A 224 12.10 -11.63 10.97
C ASN A 224 12.95 -12.90 10.78
N PRO A 225 12.56 -13.83 9.90
CA PRO A 225 13.17 -15.16 9.77
C PRO A 225 14.62 -15.14 9.26
N PHE A 226 15.09 -14.01 8.72
CA PHE A 226 16.46 -13.79 8.29
C PHE A 226 17.41 -13.36 9.42
N ILE A 227 16.89 -13.18 10.64
CA ILE A 227 17.67 -12.94 11.85
C ILE A 227 17.82 -14.25 12.63
N ASP A 228 18.99 -14.47 13.24
CA ASP A 228 19.25 -15.66 14.05
C ASP A 228 18.14 -15.87 15.11
N PRO A 229 17.56 -17.08 15.19
CA PRO A 229 16.38 -17.34 16.01
C PRO A 229 16.66 -17.17 17.50
N VAL A 230 15.62 -16.87 18.25
CA VAL A 230 15.64 -16.86 19.72
C VAL A 230 15.13 -18.20 20.26
N PRO A 231 15.51 -18.63 21.48
CA PRO A 231 15.09 -19.93 22.00
C PRO A 231 13.57 -20.15 21.95
N GLY A 232 13.14 -21.08 21.10
CA GLY A 232 11.75 -21.51 20.96
C GLY A 232 10.83 -20.62 20.12
N LYS A 233 11.34 -19.56 19.45
CA LYS A 233 10.54 -18.66 18.60
C LYS A 233 11.34 -18.11 17.41
N VAL A 234 10.64 -17.68 16.36
CA VAL A 234 11.24 -16.85 15.29
C VAL A 234 11.64 -15.50 15.89
N ALA A 235 12.71 -14.89 15.36
CA ALA A 235 13.18 -13.58 15.79
C ALA A 235 12.14 -12.50 15.46
N GLY A 236 11.81 -11.64 16.44
CA GLY A 236 10.91 -10.49 16.26
C GLY A 236 11.66 -9.16 16.12
N GLY A 237 10.94 -8.04 16.22
CA GLY A 237 11.50 -6.69 16.09
C GLY A 237 12.59 -6.35 17.12
N GLY A 238 12.50 -6.89 18.34
CA GLY A 238 13.55 -6.71 19.36
C GLY A 238 14.89 -7.32 18.94
N ALA A 239 14.87 -8.52 18.34
CA ALA A 239 16.06 -9.16 17.82
C ALA A 239 16.64 -8.42 16.60
N TYR A 240 15.78 -7.85 15.75
CA TYR A 240 16.23 -6.99 14.66
C TYR A 240 16.98 -5.75 15.18
N PHE A 241 16.42 -5.04 16.17
CA PHE A 241 17.08 -3.87 16.76
C PHE A 241 18.39 -4.22 17.48
N ASP A 242 18.49 -5.41 18.09
CA ASP A 242 19.75 -5.92 18.64
C ASP A 242 20.81 -6.07 17.55
N GLU A 243 20.47 -6.56 16.36
CA GLU A 243 21.43 -6.69 15.26
C GLU A 243 21.79 -5.36 14.57
N LEU A 244 20.85 -4.42 14.55
CA LEU A 244 21.01 -3.14 13.87
C LEU A 244 21.82 -2.11 14.68
N LEU A 245 21.72 -2.13 16.01
CA LEU A 245 22.21 -1.06 16.88
C LEU A 245 23.27 -1.54 17.88
N LEU A 246 24.43 -0.86 17.89
CA LEU A 246 25.42 -0.99 18.97
C LEU A 246 24.92 -0.35 20.27
N ASN A 247 24.19 0.76 20.18
CA ASN A 247 23.55 1.36 21.36
C ASN A 247 22.24 0.61 21.66
N LYS A 248 22.28 -0.35 22.59
CA LYS A 248 21.09 -1.16 22.92
C LYS A 248 20.00 -0.32 23.56
N ARG A 249 20.34 0.79 24.22
CA ARG A 249 19.35 1.78 24.71
C ARG A 249 18.43 2.25 23.59
N ALA A 250 19.00 2.53 22.41
CA ALA A 250 18.23 2.94 21.25
C ALA A 250 17.31 1.82 20.73
N GLY A 251 17.74 0.55 20.80
CA GLY A 251 16.90 -0.59 20.44
C GLY A 251 15.67 -0.75 21.35
N TYR A 252 15.87 -0.65 22.67
CA TYR A 252 14.75 -0.64 23.63
C TYR A 252 13.82 0.57 23.41
N PHE A 253 14.41 1.75 23.15
CA PHE A 253 13.64 2.97 22.88
C PHE A 253 12.79 2.83 21.63
N LEU A 254 13.36 2.35 20.52
CA LEU A 254 12.64 2.18 19.26
C LEU A 254 11.48 1.19 19.41
N ARG A 255 11.70 0.04 20.05
CA ARG A 255 10.59 -0.90 20.36
C ARG A 255 9.41 -0.18 21.02
N LEU A 256 9.68 0.58 22.08
CA LEU A 256 8.64 1.30 22.81
C LEU A 256 8.04 2.47 21.99
N LEU A 257 8.84 3.15 21.18
CA LEU A 257 8.36 4.19 20.27
C LEU A 257 7.32 3.61 19.30
N LEU A 258 7.64 2.48 18.68
CA LEU A 258 6.78 1.82 17.70
C LEU A 258 5.48 1.27 18.31
N LEU A 259 5.54 0.81 19.57
CA LEU A 259 4.34 0.36 20.30
C LEU A 259 3.42 1.51 20.73
N TYR A 260 3.95 2.71 20.98
CA TYR A 260 3.16 3.80 21.56
C TYR A 260 2.78 4.90 20.55
N PHE A 261 3.39 4.94 19.38
CA PHE A 261 3.15 5.98 18.36
C PHE A 261 2.80 5.36 17.01
N GLY A 262 1.85 5.97 16.32
CA GLY A 262 1.36 5.51 15.02
C GLY A 262 1.12 6.64 14.03
N SER A 263 0.40 6.32 12.95
CA SER A 263 0.13 7.24 11.83
C SER A 263 -0.58 8.52 12.27
N VAL A 264 -1.41 8.47 13.32
CA VAL A 264 -2.05 9.65 13.91
C VAL A 264 -1.02 10.66 14.42
N ASN A 265 0.09 10.21 15.02
CA ASN A 265 1.14 11.08 15.54
C ASN A 265 2.03 11.61 14.42
N LEU A 266 2.18 10.89 13.30
CA LEU A 266 2.85 11.41 12.10
C LEU A 266 1.99 12.47 11.39
N ALA A 267 0.67 12.28 11.37
CA ALA A 267 -0.27 13.26 10.82
C ALA A 267 -0.40 14.54 11.65
N ASP A 268 0.11 14.52 12.89
CA ASP A 268 0.07 15.64 13.82
C ASP A 268 1.09 16.72 13.45
N GLY A 269 0.59 17.95 13.31
CA GLY A 269 1.37 19.14 13.02
C GLY A 269 2.48 19.46 14.03
N SER A 270 2.45 18.89 15.24
CA SER A 270 3.50 19.01 16.25
C SER A 270 4.75 18.18 15.93
N ASN A 271 4.63 17.19 15.05
CA ASN A 271 5.68 16.23 14.69
C ASN A 271 6.13 16.37 13.24
N MET A 272 5.19 16.62 12.33
CA MET A 272 5.47 16.79 10.91
C MET A 272 4.79 18.05 10.38
N PHE A 273 5.21 18.54 9.22
CA PHE A 273 4.56 19.65 8.53
C PHE A 273 4.28 19.27 7.08
N HIS A 274 3.28 19.90 6.47
CA HIS A 274 2.99 19.70 5.06
C HIS A 274 4.03 20.36 4.17
N VAL A 275 4.42 19.68 3.10
CA VAL A 275 5.38 20.16 2.11
C VAL A 275 4.71 20.35 0.76
N GLN A 276 5.10 21.39 0.03
CA GLN A 276 4.71 21.57 -1.37
C GLN A 276 5.20 20.41 -2.24
N PRO A 277 4.40 19.89 -3.18
CA PRO A 277 4.76 18.76 -4.04
C PRO A 277 6.10 18.89 -4.76
N ALA A 278 6.43 20.08 -5.26
CA ALA A 278 7.69 20.34 -5.97
C ALA A 278 8.94 20.25 -5.08
N ALA A 279 8.79 20.25 -3.75
CA ALA A 279 9.87 20.16 -2.78
C ALA A 279 9.98 18.77 -2.14
N ILE A 280 9.31 17.77 -2.71
CA ILE A 280 9.41 16.37 -2.29
C ILE A 280 10.87 15.92 -2.21
N SER A 281 11.20 15.15 -1.18
CA SER A 281 12.54 14.59 -0.99
C SER A 281 12.46 13.19 -0.36
N PRO A 282 13.47 12.34 -0.59
CA PRO A 282 13.61 11.08 0.14
C PRO A 282 13.54 11.33 1.66
N GLY A 283 12.85 10.46 2.39
CA GLY A 283 12.63 10.62 3.82
C GLY A 283 11.38 11.43 4.19
N ASP A 284 10.76 12.13 3.23
CA ASP A 284 9.38 12.59 3.36
C ASP A 284 8.41 11.41 3.48
N VAL A 285 7.20 11.68 3.95
CA VAL A 285 6.18 10.68 4.18
C VAL A 285 4.88 11.14 3.56
N LEU A 286 4.31 10.31 2.70
CA LEU A 286 2.95 10.47 2.20
C LEU A 286 1.99 9.75 3.15
N LEU A 287 1.03 10.49 3.71
CA LEU A 287 0.04 9.96 4.65
C LEU A 287 -1.34 9.88 4.00
N HIS A 288 -1.93 8.69 3.90
CA HIS A 288 -3.33 8.53 3.51
C HIS A 288 -4.23 8.41 4.73
N ARG A 289 -5.31 9.20 4.77
CA ARG A 289 -6.14 9.39 5.96
C ARG A 289 -7.61 9.53 5.57
N HIS A 290 -8.43 8.53 5.91
CA HIS A 290 -9.89 8.56 5.74
C HIS A 290 -10.65 8.83 7.06
N GLN A 291 -9.95 8.96 8.20
CA GLN A 291 -10.52 9.29 9.50
C GLN A 291 -9.52 10.05 10.39
N ARG A 292 -10.02 10.81 11.38
CA ARG A 292 -9.18 11.62 12.29
C ARG A 292 -8.47 10.77 13.36
N VAL A 293 -9.11 9.71 13.82
CA VAL A 293 -8.54 8.76 14.78
C VAL A 293 -8.68 7.37 14.18
N GLY A 294 -7.61 6.57 14.20
CA GLY A 294 -7.57 5.27 13.56
C GLY A 294 -6.38 5.13 12.61
N THR A 295 -6.34 3.99 11.92
CA THR A 295 -5.24 3.61 11.04
C THR A 295 -5.34 4.35 9.72
N GLY A 296 -4.32 5.13 9.39
CA GLY A 296 -4.06 5.61 8.02
C GLY A 296 -2.89 4.83 7.40
N HIS A 297 -2.67 5.00 6.09
CA HIS A 297 -1.51 4.41 5.43
C HIS A 297 -0.34 5.40 5.44
N THR A 298 0.81 4.97 5.96
CA THR A 298 2.04 5.77 6.00
C THR A 298 3.03 5.24 4.97
N ILE A 299 3.45 6.11 4.06
CA ILE A 299 4.20 5.73 2.87
C ILE A 299 5.47 6.59 2.79
N PRO A 300 6.61 6.14 3.34
CA PRO A 300 7.89 6.83 3.19
C PRO A 300 8.30 6.95 1.72
N VAL A 301 8.73 8.14 1.33
CA VAL A 301 9.36 8.41 0.03
C VAL A 301 10.80 7.92 0.11
N MET A 302 11.11 6.90 -0.69
CA MET A 302 12.41 6.24 -0.64
C MET A 302 13.40 6.87 -1.60
N ARG A 303 12.95 7.26 -2.78
CA ARG A 303 13.81 7.84 -3.82
C ARG A 303 13.02 8.83 -4.65
N VAL A 304 13.66 9.91 -5.08
CA VAL A 304 13.11 10.88 -6.04
C VAL A 304 14.11 11.04 -7.18
N ARG A 305 13.64 10.96 -8.42
CA ARG A 305 14.42 11.13 -9.65
C ARG A 305 13.72 12.13 -10.56
N GLU A 306 14.48 12.88 -11.34
CA GLU A 306 13.95 13.84 -12.32
C GLU A 306 14.29 13.35 -13.74
N PRO A 307 13.48 12.47 -14.35
CA PRO A 307 13.76 11.96 -15.70
C PRO A 307 13.67 13.04 -16.79
N ALA A 308 12.93 14.11 -16.56
CA ALA A 308 12.86 15.27 -17.46
C ALA A 308 12.68 16.55 -16.64
N GLU A 309 13.08 17.70 -17.18
CA GLU A 309 13.01 18.99 -16.48
C GLU A 309 11.60 19.26 -15.95
N GLY A 310 11.46 19.45 -14.64
CA GLY A 310 10.19 19.70 -13.95
C GLY A 310 9.28 18.48 -13.84
N ARG A 311 9.75 17.28 -14.20
CA ARG A 311 9.01 16.01 -14.09
C ARG A 311 9.75 15.05 -13.19
N PHE A 312 9.12 14.60 -12.12
CA PHE A 312 9.74 13.66 -11.18
C PHE A 312 9.08 12.27 -11.18
N GLU A 313 9.87 11.29 -10.77
CA GLU A 313 9.45 9.94 -10.39
C GLU A 313 9.86 9.69 -8.95
N ALA A 314 9.06 8.94 -8.19
CA ALA A 314 9.39 8.60 -6.82
C ALA A 314 9.18 7.11 -6.54
N ASP A 315 10.17 6.46 -5.91
CA ASP A 315 9.99 5.13 -5.33
C ASP A 315 9.52 5.32 -3.86
N VAL A 316 8.64 4.44 -3.38
CA VAL A 316 8.10 4.51 -2.01
C VAL A 316 8.17 3.16 -1.30
N ALA A 317 7.98 3.15 0.02
CA ALA A 317 7.84 1.92 0.81
C ALA A 317 6.46 1.82 1.46
N THR A 318 5.81 0.66 1.38
CA THR A 318 4.47 0.43 1.95
C THR A 318 4.48 -0.72 2.97
N GLY A 319 4.30 -0.39 4.26
CA GLY A 319 4.02 -1.37 5.31
C GLY A 319 2.55 -1.81 5.30
N ASN A 320 2.15 -2.74 6.18
CA ASN A 320 0.75 -3.16 6.29
C ASN A 320 0.37 -3.55 7.73
N ILE A 321 -0.93 -3.73 7.98
CA ILE A 321 -1.45 -4.46 9.14
C ILE A 321 -2.24 -5.67 8.59
N PRO A 322 -1.93 -6.92 8.98
CA PRO A 322 -0.81 -7.36 9.82
C PRO A 322 0.56 -6.89 9.31
N ARG A 323 1.54 -6.79 10.23
CA ARG A 323 2.91 -6.35 9.91
C ARG A 323 3.52 -7.22 8.82
N ARG A 324 4.29 -6.59 7.95
CA ARG A 324 5.07 -7.26 6.90
C ARG A 324 6.37 -6.51 6.66
N GLN A 325 7.33 -7.13 5.97
CA GLN A 325 8.45 -6.37 5.45
C GLN A 325 7.91 -5.25 4.52
N PRO A 326 8.31 -3.99 4.71
CA PRO A 326 7.84 -2.89 3.89
C PRO A 326 8.11 -3.18 2.42
N LYS A 327 7.07 -3.13 1.61
CA LYS A 327 7.19 -3.41 0.17
C LYS A 327 7.78 -2.19 -0.53
N TRP A 328 8.82 -2.41 -1.32
CA TRP A 328 9.36 -1.41 -2.22
C TRP A 328 8.45 -1.27 -3.44
N GLU A 329 7.88 -0.09 -3.63
CA GLU A 329 7.04 0.25 -4.77
C GLU A 329 7.84 1.19 -5.69
N ALA A 330 8.14 0.73 -6.90
CA ALA A 330 8.82 1.55 -7.90
C ALA A 330 7.92 2.68 -8.41
N SER A 331 8.53 3.67 -9.08
CA SER A 331 7.85 4.87 -9.60
C SER A 331 6.53 4.62 -10.34
N ALA A 332 6.47 3.57 -11.15
CA ALA A 332 5.26 3.17 -11.85
C ALA A 332 4.10 2.82 -10.91
N SER A 333 4.33 2.01 -9.88
CA SER A 333 3.35 1.66 -8.86
C SER A 333 3.05 2.82 -7.92
N ALA A 334 4.07 3.62 -7.62
CA ALA A 334 4.01 4.64 -6.59
C ALA A 334 3.11 5.82 -6.97
N LYS A 335 2.99 6.15 -8.27
CA LYS A 335 2.22 7.31 -8.77
C LYS A 335 0.80 7.35 -8.21
N THR A 336 0.11 6.22 -8.12
CA THR A 336 -1.28 6.14 -7.65
C THR A 336 -1.45 6.70 -6.24
N TYR A 337 -0.47 6.49 -5.35
CA TYR A 337 -0.54 7.01 -3.99
C TYR A 337 -0.50 8.55 -3.95
N PHE A 338 0.31 9.18 -4.81
CA PHE A 338 0.48 10.64 -4.81
C PHE A 338 -0.74 11.39 -5.33
N VAL A 339 -1.50 10.76 -6.23
CA VAL A 339 -2.66 11.38 -6.90
C VAL A 339 -4.00 10.99 -6.26
N ASP A 340 -3.95 10.12 -5.25
CA ASP A 340 -5.13 9.75 -4.45
C ASP A 340 -5.58 10.91 -3.55
N ASN A 341 -6.90 11.15 -3.51
CA ASN A 341 -7.50 12.14 -2.65
C ASN A 341 -7.41 11.76 -1.16
N ASP A 342 -7.25 10.49 -0.81
CA ASP A 342 -7.01 10.07 0.58
C ASP A 342 -5.67 10.61 1.12
N GLY A 343 -4.77 11.04 0.22
CA GLY A 343 -3.57 11.84 0.51
C GLY A 343 -3.86 13.29 0.92
N GLY A 344 -5.01 13.57 1.54
CA GLY A 344 -5.41 14.91 1.97
C GLY A 344 -5.81 15.82 0.80
N GLY A 345 -6.42 15.25 -0.24
CA GLY A 345 -6.95 15.90 -1.43
C GLY A 345 -8.34 16.50 -1.25
N THR A 346 -9.06 16.58 -2.38
CA THR A 346 -10.44 17.08 -2.41
C THR A 346 -11.44 15.99 -2.00
N GLY A 347 -12.62 16.39 -1.52
CA GLY A 347 -13.67 15.47 -1.07
C GLY A 347 -13.77 15.35 0.44
N ASP A 348 -14.69 14.49 0.87
CA ASP A 348 -15.05 14.28 2.27
C ASP A 348 -14.93 12.80 2.62
N ALA A 349 -14.51 12.51 3.84
CA ALA A 349 -14.60 11.18 4.43
C ALA A 349 -16.06 10.76 4.65
N SER A 350 -16.27 9.49 5.00
CA SER A 350 -17.60 8.92 5.23
C SER A 350 -18.43 9.64 6.31
N ASP A 351 -17.77 10.33 7.25
CA ASP A 351 -18.41 11.12 8.30
C ASP A 351 -18.68 12.59 7.89
N GLY A 352 -18.38 12.95 6.64
CA GLY A 352 -18.53 14.30 6.09
C GLY A 352 -17.37 15.25 6.45
N THR A 353 -16.30 14.77 7.06
CA THR A 353 -15.10 15.59 7.31
C THR A 353 -14.27 15.73 6.03
N PRO A 354 -13.91 16.96 5.60
CA PRO A 354 -13.02 17.15 4.45
C PRO A 354 -11.70 16.40 4.61
N LEU A 355 -11.27 15.66 3.58
CA LEU A 355 -10.06 14.84 3.62
C LEU A 355 -8.80 15.66 3.99
N ALA A 356 -8.70 16.88 3.47
CA ALA A 356 -7.63 17.83 3.82
C ALA A 356 -7.55 18.18 5.33
N LYS A 357 -8.61 17.97 6.13
CA LYS A 357 -8.60 18.19 7.59
C LYS A 357 -8.12 16.98 8.40
N LEU A 358 -7.91 15.83 7.77
CA LEU A 358 -7.57 14.57 8.46
C LEU A 358 -6.06 14.39 8.68
N GLY A 359 -5.27 15.37 8.23
CA GLY A 359 -3.82 15.43 8.38
C GLY A 359 -3.03 14.67 7.29
N GLY A 360 -3.70 14.17 6.26
CA GLY A 360 -3.09 13.40 5.16
C GLY A 360 -2.28 14.23 4.15
N GLY A 361 -1.44 13.56 3.39
CA GLY A 361 -0.64 14.02 2.26
C GLY A 361 0.86 14.06 2.51
N LEU A 362 1.61 14.72 1.64
CA LEU A 362 3.08 14.83 1.76
C LEU A 362 3.47 15.63 3.00
N ARG A 363 4.30 15.01 3.85
CA ARG A 363 4.72 15.48 5.16
C ARG A 363 6.23 15.30 5.34
N ARG A 364 6.86 16.26 6.03
CA ARG A 364 8.27 16.19 6.45
C ARG A 364 8.36 16.29 7.96
N PHE A 365 9.30 15.54 8.56
CA PHE A 365 9.57 15.64 10.00
C PHE A 365 9.96 17.06 10.37
N ARG A 366 9.43 17.56 11.48
CA ARG A 366 9.98 18.76 12.11
C ARG A 366 11.33 18.44 12.75
N THR A 367 12.21 19.41 12.73
CA THR A 367 13.56 19.28 13.26
C THR A 367 13.58 19.67 14.73
N ALA A 368 14.01 18.74 15.59
CA ALA A 368 14.22 18.99 17.01
C ALA A 368 15.40 19.94 17.22
N ARG A 369 15.16 21.08 17.87
CA ARG A 369 16.17 22.10 18.18
C ARG A 369 16.07 22.54 19.64
N LEU A 370 17.23 22.84 20.23
CA LEU A 370 17.30 23.41 21.56
C LEU A 370 17.17 24.94 21.46
N VAL A 371 16.11 25.50 22.05
CA VAL A 371 15.81 26.93 22.06
C VAL A 371 15.57 27.35 23.51
N ASP A 372 16.39 28.28 24.02
CA ASP A 372 16.31 28.78 25.39
C ASP A 372 16.30 27.65 26.46
N GLY A 373 17.15 26.64 26.26
CA GLY A 373 17.29 25.49 27.17
C GLY A 373 16.13 24.49 27.11
N ARG A 374 15.27 24.56 26.09
CA ARG A 374 14.14 23.65 25.90
C ARG A 374 14.07 23.14 24.46
N TRP A 375 13.71 21.87 24.30
CA TRP A 375 13.55 21.26 22.99
C TRP A 375 12.26 21.73 22.31
N ARG A 376 12.32 21.96 20.99
CA ARG A 376 11.17 22.28 20.14
C ARG A 376 11.30 21.55 18.81
N ASN A 377 10.17 21.09 18.28
CA ASN A 377 10.08 20.60 16.90
C ASN A 377 9.73 21.77 15.98
N THR A 378 10.68 22.16 15.13
CA THR A 378 10.60 23.39 14.32
C THR A 378 10.63 23.09 12.83
N VAL A 379 10.13 24.02 12.01
CA VAL A 379 10.36 24.04 10.57
C VAL A 379 11.69 24.76 10.32
N ARG A 380 12.64 24.07 9.68
CA ARG A 380 13.95 24.64 9.38
C ARG A 380 13.82 25.82 8.45
N VAL A 381 14.79 26.73 8.52
CA VAL A 381 14.83 27.91 7.64
C VAL A 381 14.79 27.52 6.16
N ALA A 382 15.50 26.46 5.77
CA ALA A 382 15.53 25.96 4.39
C ALA A 382 14.18 25.42 3.90
N ASP A 383 13.32 24.92 4.80
CA ASP A 383 12.02 24.33 4.45
C ASP A 383 10.87 25.34 4.50
N ARG A 384 11.09 26.55 5.04
CA ARG A 384 10.00 27.54 5.25
C ARG A 384 9.35 28.03 3.96
N GLU A 385 10.07 28.01 2.84
CA GLU A 385 9.52 28.39 1.54
C GLU A 385 8.49 27.38 1.02
N PHE A 386 8.67 26.11 1.39
CA PHE A 386 7.85 24.98 0.93
C PHE A 386 6.86 24.49 2.00
N PHE A 387 6.88 25.10 3.18
CA PHE A 387 5.97 24.81 4.28
C PHE A 387 4.53 25.19 3.91
N ILE A 388 3.62 24.26 4.15
CA ILE A 388 2.17 24.50 4.11
C ILE A 388 1.65 24.37 5.55
N ASP A 389 0.93 25.40 6.01
CA ASP A 389 0.28 25.40 7.31
C ASP A 389 -0.88 24.41 7.33
N ASP A 390 -1.07 23.68 8.44
CA ASP A 390 -2.18 22.72 8.60
C ASP A 390 -3.57 23.37 8.43
N GLY A 391 -3.69 24.66 8.74
CA GLY A 391 -4.91 25.44 8.53
C GLY A 391 -5.16 25.84 7.08
N ASN A 392 -4.18 25.72 6.18
CA ASN A 392 -4.33 26.05 4.77
C ASN A 392 -4.89 24.87 3.96
N LEU A 393 -6.16 24.55 4.23
CA LEU A 393 -6.84 23.40 3.63
C LEU A 393 -6.93 23.44 2.11
N GLU A 394 -6.94 24.64 1.50
CA GLU A 394 -6.95 24.79 0.05
C GLU A 394 -5.62 24.31 -0.56
N ALA A 395 -4.49 24.73 0.00
CA ALA A 395 -3.18 24.27 -0.45
C ALA A 395 -2.97 22.77 -0.17
N VAL A 396 -3.46 22.28 0.97
CA VAL A 396 -3.42 20.85 1.32
C VAL A 396 -4.23 20.02 0.31
N ALA A 397 -5.46 20.43 -0.02
CA ALA A 397 -6.35 19.73 -0.94
C ALA A 397 -5.90 19.76 -2.41
N ALA A 398 -5.11 20.76 -2.82
CA ALA A 398 -4.66 20.90 -4.21
C ALA A 398 -3.53 19.92 -4.61
N ARG A 399 -2.87 19.27 -3.63
CA ARG A 399 -1.64 18.50 -3.86
C ARG A 399 -1.80 17.30 -4.81
N PRO A 400 -2.86 16.47 -4.75
CA PRO A 400 -2.98 15.35 -5.67
C PRO A 400 -2.99 15.78 -7.14
N MET A 401 -3.68 16.88 -7.47
CA MET A 401 -3.65 17.45 -8.83
C MET A 401 -2.27 18.01 -9.18
N GLN A 402 -1.60 18.68 -8.24
CA GLN A 402 -0.23 19.15 -8.47
C GLN A 402 0.73 17.99 -8.74
N PHE A 403 0.59 16.87 -8.03
CA PHE A 403 1.35 15.65 -8.31
C PHE A 403 1.04 15.09 -9.70
N GLU A 404 -0.23 15.04 -10.10
CA GLU A 404 -0.60 14.62 -11.47
C GLU A 404 0.09 15.49 -12.54
N GLU A 405 0.22 16.79 -12.29
CA GLU A 405 0.87 17.74 -13.21
C GLU A 405 2.40 17.62 -13.27
N ILE A 406 3.07 17.24 -12.18
CA ILE A 406 4.55 17.27 -12.08
C ILE A 406 5.18 15.88 -12.04
N MET A 407 4.42 14.81 -11.84
CA MET A 407 4.97 13.46 -11.96
C MET A 407 5.16 13.10 -13.44
N ALA A 408 6.18 12.30 -13.72
CA ALA A 408 6.40 11.75 -15.04
C ALA A 408 5.27 10.78 -15.44
N GLU A 409 4.98 10.72 -16.73
CA GLU A 409 4.09 9.71 -17.27
C GLU A 409 4.78 8.34 -17.21
N VAL A 410 4.07 7.35 -16.66
CA VAL A 410 4.55 5.98 -16.60
C VAL A 410 4.38 5.36 -17.99
N PRO A 411 5.42 4.82 -18.64
CA PRO A 411 5.29 4.17 -19.93
C PRO A 411 4.27 3.01 -19.89
N PRO A 412 3.50 2.75 -20.96
CA PRO A 412 2.46 1.71 -20.95
C PRO A 412 2.95 0.31 -20.56
N ASP A 413 4.17 -0.08 -20.97
CA ASP A 413 4.76 -1.37 -20.59
C ASP A 413 4.93 -1.49 -19.08
N GLN A 414 5.37 -0.43 -18.41
CA GLN A 414 5.52 -0.41 -16.96
C GLN A 414 4.15 -0.38 -16.27
N GLN A 415 3.16 0.33 -16.81
CA GLN A 415 1.80 0.30 -16.27
C GLN A 415 1.22 -1.13 -16.32
N ARG A 416 1.45 -1.86 -17.43
CA ARG A 416 1.06 -3.27 -17.57
C ARG A 416 1.73 -4.15 -16.52
N GLU A 417 3.06 -4.03 -16.36
CA GLU A 417 3.81 -4.78 -15.36
C GLU A 417 3.33 -4.50 -13.93
N VAL A 418 3.00 -3.25 -13.62
CA VAL A 418 2.43 -2.86 -12.31
C VAL A 418 1.07 -3.51 -12.09
N ALA A 419 0.17 -3.47 -13.07
CA ALA A 419 -1.15 -4.08 -12.96
C ALA A 419 -1.05 -5.61 -12.76
N ILE A 420 -0.15 -6.28 -13.50
CA ILE A 420 0.14 -7.71 -13.32
C ILE A 420 0.70 -7.97 -11.91
N GLY A 421 1.63 -7.14 -11.44
CA GLY A 421 2.19 -7.25 -10.09
C GLY A 421 1.13 -7.10 -8.99
N GLN A 422 0.18 -6.18 -9.15
CA GLN A 422 -0.95 -6.00 -8.22
C GLN A 422 -1.89 -7.22 -8.19
N ILE A 423 -2.12 -7.87 -9.33
CA ILE A 423 -2.86 -9.13 -9.42
C ILE A 423 -2.13 -10.22 -8.62
N GLU A 424 -0.82 -10.40 -8.83
CA GLU A 424 -0.03 -11.40 -8.11
C GLU A 424 0.06 -11.13 -6.61
N ASP A 425 0.19 -9.85 -6.19
CA ASP A 425 0.18 -9.49 -4.78
C ASP A 425 -1.14 -9.86 -4.11
N ALA A 426 -2.27 -9.60 -4.78
CA ALA A 426 -3.58 -9.98 -4.30
C ALA A 426 -3.74 -11.51 -4.21
N ARG A 427 -3.23 -12.25 -5.21
CA ARG A 427 -3.17 -13.73 -5.18
C ARG A 427 -2.33 -14.23 -4.01
N ASN A 428 -1.14 -13.69 -3.81
CA ASN A 428 -0.26 -14.07 -2.70
C ASN A 428 -0.91 -13.80 -1.33
N HIS A 429 -1.64 -12.70 -1.19
CA HIS A 429 -2.44 -12.46 0.00
C HIS A 429 -3.55 -13.50 0.19
N LEU A 430 -4.28 -13.86 -0.88
CA LEU A 430 -5.32 -14.90 -0.83
C LEU A 430 -4.76 -16.31 -0.56
N ARG A 431 -3.53 -16.58 -0.98
CA ARG A 431 -2.82 -17.82 -0.64
C ARG A 431 -2.54 -17.96 0.85
N MET A 432 -2.47 -16.85 1.58
CA MET A 432 -2.31 -16.82 3.04
C MET A 432 -3.66 -16.69 3.75
N TYR A 433 -4.58 -15.91 3.19
CA TYR A 433 -5.86 -15.50 3.78
C TYR A 433 -7.00 -15.64 2.76
N PRO A 434 -7.44 -16.87 2.42
CA PRO A 434 -8.38 -17.12 1.32
C PRO A 434 -9.78 -16.50 1.50
N SER A 435 -10.14 -16.08 2.71
CA SER A 435 -11.41 -15.38 3.01
C SER A 435 -11.38 -13.86 2.78
N SER A 436 -10.21 -13.26 2.50
CA SER A 436 -10.04 -11.81 2.44
C SER A 436 -10.76 -11.17 1.24
N CYS A 437 -11.97 -10.64 1.46
CA CYS A 437 -12.72 -9.95 0.40
C CYS A 437 -11.99 -8.72 -0.14
N SER A 438 -11.28 -7.98 0.72
CA SER A 438 -10.45 -6.85 0.28
C SER A 438 -9.37 -7.27 -0.73
N ALA A 439 -8.81 -8.48 -0.62
CA ALA A 439 -7.84 -8.97 -1.58
C ALA A 439 -8.49 -9.44 -2.88
N ARG A 440 -9.71 -10.00 -2.81
CA ARG A 440 -10.49 -10.38 -4.00
C ARG A 440 -10.85 -9.15 -4.82
N GLU A 441 -11.42 -8.14 -4.18
CA GLU A 441 -11.77 -6.86 -4.81
C GLU A 441 -10.53 -6.17 -5.40
N ARG A 442 -9.42 -6.06 -4.65
CA ARG A 442 -8.16 -5.48 -5.16
C ARG A 442 -7.64 -6.20 -6.41
N ARG A 443 -7.76 -7.52 -6.47
CA ARG A 443 -7.38 -8.30 -7.65
C ARG A 443 -8.23 -7.90 -8.86
N GLU A 444 -9.54 -7.81 -8.67
CA GLU A 444 -10.46 -7.45 -9.75
C GLU A 444 -10.26 -6.02 -10.24
N VAL A 445 -10.04 -5.06 -9.33
CA VAL A 445 -9.66 -3.67 -9.68
C VAL A 445 -8.35 -3.62 -10.47
N ALA A 446 -7.38 -4.46 -10.12
CA ALA A 446 -6.13 -4.57 -10.87
C ALA A 446 -6.35 -5.16 -12.28
N PHE A 447 -7.25 -6.13 -12.43
CA PHE A 447 -7.68 -6.63 -13.75
C PHE A 447 -8.37 -5.55 -14.59
N GLU A 448 -9.26 -4.74 -14.01
CA GLU A 448 -9.87 -3.60 -14.75
C GLU A 448 -8.81 -2.63 -15.28
N SER A 449 -7.81 -2.32 -14.45
CA SER A 449 -6.67 -1.50 -14.87
C SER A 449 -5.90 -2.17 -16.01
N LEU A 450 -5.60 -3.47 -15.88
CA LEU A 450 -4.92 -4.24 -16.90
C LEU A 450 -5.71 -4.26 -18.22
N TYR A 451 -7.02 -4.51 -18.20
CA TYR A 451 -7.88 -4.49 -19.38
C TYR A 451 -7.82 -3.13 -20.09
N ARG A 452 -7.92 -2.03 -19.34
CA ARG A 452 -7.82 -0.69 -19.89
C ARG A 452 -6.46 -0.44 -20.53
N ILE A 453 -5.36 -0.81 -19.85
CA ILE A 453 -4.00 -0.62 -20.37
C ILE A 453 -3.81 -1.46 -21.64
N MET A 454 -4.23 -2.72 -21.60
CA MET A 454 -4.09 -3.68 -22.70
C MET A 454 -4.93 -3.30 -23.92
N ASP A 455 -6.15 -2.83 -23.74
CA ASP A 455 -6.98 -2.30 -24.84
C ASP A 455 -6.40 -0.99 -25.41
N VAL A 456 -6.01 -0.05 -24.55
CA VAL A 456 -5.60 1.30 -24.99
C VAL A 456 -4.22 1.31 -25.64
N HIS A 457 -3.27 0.53 -25.12
CA HIS A 457 -1.86 0.63 -25.51
C HIS A 457 -1.31 -0.61 -26.21
N PHE A 458 -1.97 -1.76 -26.07
CA PHE A 458 -1.50 -3.03 -26.62
C PHE A 458 -2.50 -3.68 -27.57
N PHE A 459 -3.65 -3.04 -27.84
CA PHE A 459 -4.71 -3.53 -28.72
C PHE A 459 -5.17 -4.96 -28.39
N THR A 460 -5.03 -5.36 -27.13
CA THR A 460 -5.41 -6.69 -26.66
C THR A 460 -6.75 -6.59 -25.96
N ASN A 461 -7.75 -7.26 -26.53
CA ASN A 461 -9.08 -7.30 -25.95
C ASN A 461 -9.10 -8.09 -24.63
N GLN A 462 -10.16 -7.89 -23.86
CA GLN A 462 -10.32 -8.52 -22.55
C GLN A 462 -10.22 -10.06 -22.59
N LEU A 463 -10.66 -10.69 -23.68
CA LEU A 463 -10.63 -12.15 -23.84
C LEU A 463 -9.22 -12.70 -23.94
N ALA A 464 -8.35 -12.04 -24.70
CA ALA A 464 -6.95 -12.39 -24.76
C ALA A 464 -6.23 -12.11 -23.43
N VAL A 465 -6.57 -11.02 -22.72
CA VAL A 465 -6.02 -10.74 -21.39
C VAL A 465 -6.42 -11.82 -20.38
N ASP A 466 -7.69 -12.22 -20.34
CA ASP A 466 -8.16 -13.26 -19.43
C ASP A 466 -7.52 -14.62 -19.73
N ALA A 467 -7.40 -14.99 -21.01
CA ALA A 467 -6.75 -16.23 -21.42
C ALA A 467 -5.27 -16.29 -21.05
N GLU A 468 -4.57 -15.16 -21.08
CA GLU A 468 -3.16 -15.08 -20.72
C GLU A 468 -2.94 -15.00 -19.21
N PHE A 469 -3.73 -14.18 -18.51
CA PHE A 469 -3.42 -13.78 -17.14
C PHE A 469 -4.33 -14.36 -16.06
N ARG A 470 -5.58 -14.79 -16.35
CA ARG A 470 -6.44 -15.39 -15.33
C ARG A 470 -6.06 -16.85 -15.06
N LEU A 471 -6.08 -17.20 -13.79
CA LEU A 471 -5.79 -18.52 -13.28
C LEU A 471 -7.05 -19.13 -12.65
N ILE A 472 -7.09 -20.46 -12.53
CA ILE A 472 -8.20 -21.16 -11.84
C ILE A 472 -8.45 -20.61 -10.43
N GLU A 473 -7.39 -20.18 -9.73
CA GLU A 473 -7.51 -19.59 -8.39
C GLU A 473 -8.33 -18.29 -8.38
N ASP A 474 -8.37 -17.53 -9.47
CA ASP A 474 -9.17 -16.29 -9.53
C ASP A 474 -10.68 -16.58 -9.54
N TYR A 475 -11.07 -17.72 -10.11
CA TYR A 475 -12.46 -18.18 -10.15
C TYR A 475 -12.86 -18.86 -8.84
N VAL A 476 -11.94 -19.62 -8.24
CA VAL A 476 -12.16 -20.23 -6.92
C VAL A 476 -12.27 -19.14 -5.86
N PHE A 477 -11.43 -18.11 -5.91
CA PHE A 477 -11.50 -16.95 -5.03
C PHE A 477 -12.15 -15.75 -5.74
N ALA A 478 -13.25 -15.99 -6.45
CA ALA A 478 -14.03 -14.94 -7.11
C ALA A 478 -14.53 -13.88 -6.11
N ASP A 479 -14.70 -12.66 -6.59
CA ASP A 479 -15.10 -11.53 -5.75
C ASP A 479 -16.48 -11.74 -5.11
N LEU A 480 -16.59 -11.31 -3.85
CA LEU A 480 -17.78 -11.45 -3.03
C LEU A 480 -18.35 -10.07 -2.74
N ASP A 481 -19.67 -9.94 -2.81
CA ASP A 481 -20.33 -8.74 -2.32
C ASP A 481 -20.10 -8.64 -0.81
N TYR A 482 -19.32 -7.63 -0.41
CA TYR A 482 -18.87 -7.42 0.96
C TYR A 482 -20.04 -7.28 1.93
N GLU A 483 -21.11 -6.59 1.52
CA GLU A 483 -22.28 -6.34 2.37
C GLU A 483 -23.27 -7.51 2.40
N ALA A 484 -23.02 -8.54 1.61
CA ALA A 484 -23.88 -9.72 1.49
C ALA A 484 -23.13 -11.04 1.69
N SER A 485 -21.93 -11.01 2.29
CA SER A 485 -21.09 -12.20 2.42
C SER A 485 -20.41 -12.30 3.80
N LYS A 486 -20.71 -13.36 4.54
CA LYS A 486 -20.09 -13.60 5.85
C LYS A 486 -18.66 -14.15 5.76
N THR A 487 -18.24 -14.69 4.60
CA THR A 487 -16.83 -15.05 4.36
C THR A 487 -15.92 -13.85 4.60
N CYS A 488 -16.37 -12.64 4.24
CA CYS A 488 -15.60 -11.41 4.40
C CYS A 488 -15.25 -11.06 5.85
N CYS A 489 -15.96 -11.65 6.83
CA CYS A 489 -15.76 -11.42 8.25
C CYS A 489 -14.81 -12.42 8.92
N TRP A 490 -14.21 -13.31 8.13
CA TRP A 490 -13.42 -14.43 8.64
C TRP A 490 -11.92 -14.13 8.59
N ASN A 491 -11.38 -13.47 9.62
CA ASN A 491 -9.95 -13.10 9.66
C ASN A 491 -9.00 -14.28 9.99
N GLY A 492 -9.56 -15.43 10.41
CA GLY A 492 -8.80 -16.61 10.84
C GLY A 492 -8.53 -17.65 9.76
N SER A 493 -8.72 -17.33 8.47
CA SER A 493 -8.37 -18.26 7.39
C SER A 493 -6.85 -18.39 7.25
N THR A 494 -6.39 -19.52 6.71
CA THR A 494 -4.96 -19.88 6.70
C THR A 494 -4.50 -20.37 5.33
N SER A 495 -3.20 -20.41 5.11
CA SER A 495 -2.60 -20.98 3.90
C SER A 495 -2.91 -22.47 3.73
N ALA A 496 -3.02 -23.22 4.82
CA ALA A 496 -3.44 -24.62 4.76
C ALA A 496 -4.88 -24.76 4.21
N MET A 497 -5.79 -23.86 4.58
CA MET A 497 -7.13 -23.83 4.00
C MET A 497 -7.10 -23.51 2.51
N HIS A 498 -6.27 -22.55 2.08
CA HIS A 498 -6.09 -22.24 0.67
C HIS A 498 -5.69 -23.50 -0.13
N GLU A 499 -4.68 -24.23 0.34
CA GLU A 499 -4.24 -25.47 -0.32
C GLU A 499 -5.35 -26.52 -0.42
N ILE A 500 -6.15 -26.69 0.64
CA ILE A 500 -7.30 -27.61 0.66
C ILE A 500 -8.35 -27.19 -0.37
N ILE A 501 -8.65 -25.90 -0.45
CA ILE A 501 -9.64 -25.34 -1.37
C ILE A 501 -9.18 -25.53 -2.82
N MET A 502 -7.91 -25.26 -3.11
CA MET A 502 -7.35 -25.45 -4.46
C MET A 502 -7.23 -26.92 -4.86
N ASP A 503 -6.96 -27.83 -3.91
CA ASP A 503 -7.00 -29.28 -4.16
C ASP A 503 -8.42 -29.74 -4.56
N TYR A 504 -9.46 -29.19 -3.91
CA TYR A 504 -10.84 -29.45 -4.32
C TYR A 504 -11.11 -28.98 -5.75
N ALA A 505 -10.71 -27.75 -6.09
CA ALA A 505 -10.87 -27.20 -7.44
C ALA A 505 -10.13 -28.05 -8.49
N ALA A 506 -8.92 -28.53 -8.20
CA ALA A 506 -8.19 -29.44 -9.07
C ALA A 506 -8.90 -30.80 -9.24
N ALA A 507 -9.52 -31.32 -8.17
CA ALA A 507 -10.33 -32.53 -8.23
C ALA A 507 -11.57 -32.35 -9.12
N GLU A 508 -12.22 -31.19 -9.08
CA GLU A 508 -13.34 -30.85 -9.98
C GLU A 508 -12.93 -30.92 -11.46
N GLN A 509 -11.76 -30.36 -11.80
CA GLN A 509 -11.25 -30.34 -13.18
C GLN A 509 -10.89 -31.74 -13.72
N THR A 510 -10.46 -32.66 -12.84
CA THR A 510 -10.09 -34.02 -13.26
C THR A 510 -11.28 -34.98 -13.31
N ALA A 511 -12.31 -34.74 -12.50
CA ALA A 511 -13.52 -35.56 -12.47
C ALA A 511 -14.44 -35.33 -13.68
N ALA A 512 -14.37 -34.14 -14.28
CA ALA A 512 -15.18 -33.76 -15.42
C ALA A 512 -14.48 -34.14 -16.73
N GLY A 513 -15.08 -35.01 -17.56
CA GLY A 513 -14.58 -35.29 -18.92
C GLY A 513 -14.75 -34.12 -19.92
N MET A 514 -15.17 -32.95 -19.42
CA MET A 514 -15.39 -31.67 -20.11
C MET A 514 -15.04 -30.55 -19.12
N CYS A 515 -14.83 -29.31 -19.58
CA CYS A 515 -14.57 -28.20 -18.66
C CYS A 515 -15.72 -28.01 -17.64
N MET A 516 -15.36 -27.83 -16.37
CA MET A 516 -16.29 -27.52 -15.28
C MET A 516 -15.91 -26.17 -14.67
N VAL A 517 -16.90 -25.30 -14.46
CA VAL A 517 -16.70 -24.04 -13.75
C VAL A 517 -16.27 -24.35 -12.30
N PRO A 518 -15.12 -23.85 -11.82
CA PRO A 518 -14.65 -24.09 -10.45
C PRO A 518 -15.68 -23.59 -9.44
N THR A 519 -15.90 -24.36 -8.37
CA THR A 519 -16.79 -23.91 -7.28
C THR A 519 -16.11 -22.79 -6.49
N PRO A 520 -16.72 -21.59 -6.39
CA PRO A 520 -16.14 -20.48 -5.61
C PRO A 520 -16.11 -20.78 -4.12
N PHE A 521 -15.03 -20.42 -3.43
CA PHE A 521 -14.92 -20.47 -1.97
C PHE A 521 -15.73 -19.34 -1.33
N MET A 522 -16.89 -19.72 -0.78
CA MET A 522 -17.87 -18.83 -0.16
C MET A 522 -18.80 -19.63 0.77
N ASN A 523 -19.55 -18.99 1.66
CA ASN A 523 -20.57 -19.69 2.44
C ASN A 523 -21.75 -20.12 1.55
N GLU A 524 -21.99 -21.43 1.45
CA GLU A 524 -23.06 -22.02 0.63
C GLU A 524 -24.35 -22.30 1.41
N GLY A 525 -24.39 -22.02 2.71
CA GLY A 525 -25.51 -22.37 3.58
C GLY A 525 -25.65 -23.86 3.87
N MET A 526 -24.63 -24.66 3.54
CA MET A 526 -24.57 -26.10 3.82
C MET A 526 -23.82 -26.40 5.13
N GLY A 527 -24.39 -27.32 5.92
CA GLY A 527 -23.81 -27.75 7.21
C GLY A 527 -24.06 -26.76 8.35
N ALA A 528 -23.24 -26.86 9.41
CA ALA A 528 -23.45 -26.08 10.63
C ALA A 528 -23.08 -24.59 10.50
N ASP A 529 -22.14 -24.26 9.61
CA ASP A 529 -21.57 -22.93 9.46
C ASP A 529 -21.46 -22.47 7.99
N GLY A 530 -21.92 -23.27 7.03
CA GLY A 530 -21.95 -22.88 5.62
C GLY A 530 -20.81 -23.37 4.72
N TYR A 531 -19.77 -23.99 5.31
CA TYR A 531 -18.54 -24.39 4.59
C TYR A 531 -18.33 -25.91 4.57
N GLU A 532 -19.42 -26.69 4.66
CA GLU A 532 -19.35 -28.15 4.78
C GLU A 532 -18.62 -28.81 3.62
N ARG A 533 -18.72 -28.28 2.39
CA ARG A 533 -18.04 -28.81 1.21
C ARG A 533 -16.54 -28.92 1.43
N TRP A 534 -15.89 -27.81 1.77
CA TRP A 534 -14.44 -27.77 1.96
C TRP A 534 -14.00 -28.50 3.22
N ARG A 535 -14.80 -28.45 4.30
CA ARG A 535 -14.54 -29.27 5.50
C ARG A 535 -14.56 -30.76 5.19
N ALA A 536 -15.57 -31.23 4.45
CA ALA A 536 -15.69 -32.62 4.06
C ALA A 536 -14.55 -33.03 3.13
N HIS A 537 -14.16 -32.15 2.20
CA HIS A 537 -12.98 -32.37 1.34
C HIS A 537 -11.71 -32.50 2.16
N ALA A 538 -11.44 -31.56 3.08
CA ALA A 538 -10.31 -31.59 4.00
C ALA A 538 -10.24 -32.92 4.76
N ALA A 539 -11.37 -33.40 5.29
CA ALA A 539 -11.45 -34.68 5.97
C ALA A 539 -11.16 -35.86 5.01
N SER A 540 -11.65 -35.80 3.77
CA SER A 540 -11.45 -36.86 2.77
C SER A 540 -9.98 -37.03 2.35
N ILE A 541 -9.20 -35.94 2.34
CA ILE A 541 -7.77 -35.95 2.05
C ILE A 541 -6.89 -36.07 3.31
N GLY A 542 -7.49 -36.29 4.48
CA GLY A 542 -6.77 -36.47 5.76
C GLY A 542 -6.25 -35.18 6.40
N ARG A 543 -6.63 -34.00 5.90
CA ARG A 543 -6.22 -32.68 6.39
C ARG A 543 -7.30 -31.96 7.22
N GLY A 544 -8.30 -32.69 7.71
CA GLY A 544 -9.43 -32.10 8.45
C GLY A 544 -9.04 -31.31 9.72
N ALA A 545 -7.89 -31.62 10.34
CA ALA A 545 -7.37 -30.87 11.49
C ALA A 545 -6.79 -29.49 11.15
N GLU A 546 -6.46 -29.27 9.88
CA GLU A 546 -5.93 -27.99 9.36
C GLU A 546 -7.06 -27.04 8.93
N TRP A 547 -8.30 -27.56 8.85
CA TRP A 547 -9.48 -26.75 8.56
C TRP A 547 -9.91 -25.97 9.81
N VAL A 548 -9.74 -24.65 9.78
CA VAL A 548 -10.25 -23.76 10.82
C VAL A 548 -11.76 -23.60 10.62
N ALA A 549 -12.54 -23.61 11.70
CA ALA A 549 -13.98 -23.32 11.62
C ALA A 549 -14.21 -21.82 11.45
N TRP A 550 -15.31 -21.43 10.81
CA TRP A 550 -15.65 -20.01 10.69
C TRP A 550 -15.79 -19.38 12.08
N SER A 551 -15.21 -18.19 12.21
CA SER A 551 -15.34 -17.33 13.39
C SER A 551 -15.52 -15.89 12.97
N GLU A 552 -16.29 -15.15 13.78
CA GLU A 552 -16.42 -13.70 13.68
C GLU A 552 -15.12 -13.07 14.20
N GLY A 553 -14.23 -12.66 13.29
CA GLY A 553 -12.94 -12.05 13.65
C GLY A 553 -13.09 -10.64 14.22
N GLU A 554 -14.16 -9.95 13.83
CA GLU A 554 -14.59 -8.63 14.28
C GLU A 554 -16.12 -8.50 14.13
N PRO A 555 -16.79 -7.56 14.82
CA PRO A 555 -18.23 -7.39 14.71
C PRO A 555 -18.71 -7.28 13.25
N CYS A 556 -19.46 -8.28 12.82
CA CYS A 556 -19.87 -8.49 11.44
C CYS A 556 -21.39 -8.32 11.32
N ALA A 557 -21.81 -7.30 10.58
CA ALA A 557 -23.24 -7.06 10.30
C ALA A 557 -23.87 -8.21 9.49
N TRP A 558 -23.06 -8.95 8.76
CA TRP A 558 -23.46 -9.99 7.80
C TRP A 558 -23.31 -11.41 8.34
N ARG A 559 -23.02 -11.59 9.64
CA ARG A 559 -22.75 -12.92 10.25
C ARG A 559 -23.88 -13.95 10.06
N ASP A 560 -25.12 -13.47 9.98
CA ASP A 560 -26.32 -14.29 9.87
C ASP A 560 -26.70 -14.59 8.40
N VAL A 561 -25.89 -14.14 7.43
CA VAL A 561 -26.09 -14.47 6.01
C VAL A 561 -26.04 -15.98 5.82
N THR A 562 -27.10 -16.54 5.24
CA THR A 562 -27.20 -17.99 5.03
C THR A 562 -26.36 -18.45 3.85
N THR A 563 -26.25 -17.65 2.79
CA THR A 563 -25.46 -17.94 1.60
C THR A 563 -24.84 -16.63 1.14
N ASP A 564 -23.54 -16.64 0.88
CA ASP A 564 -22.82 -15.47 0.40
C ASP A 564 -23.25 -15.10 -1.03
N THR A 565 -22.89 -13.91 -1.46
CA THR A 565 -23.24 -13.40 -2.79
C THR A 565 -21.97 -13.10 -3.56
N LEU A 566 -21.85 -13.64 -4.78
CA LEU A 566 -20.77 -13.26 -5.71
C LEU A 566 -21.03 -11.83 -6.21
N ALA A 567 -19.97 -11.02 -6.25
CA ALA A 567 -20.00 -9.76 -6.97
C ALA A 567 -20.13 -10.03 -8.49
N PRO A 568 -20.58 -9.05 -9.30
CA PRO A 568 -20.60 -9.19 -10.75
C PRO A 568 -19.22 -9.57 -11.29
N ALA A 569 -19.14 -10.71 -12.00
CA ALA A 569 -17.89 -11.15 -12.60
C ALA A 569 -17.45 -10.15 -13.68
N LEU A 570 -16.22 -9.64 -13.55
CA LEU A 570 -15.63 -8.76 -14.55
C LEU A 570 -15.05 -9.54 -15.72
N GLY A 571 -14.43 -10.70 -15.46
CA GLY A 571 -13.79 -11.54 -16.47
C GLY A 571 -14.73 -12.53 -17.18
N ILE A 572 -14.19 -13.16 -18.22
CA ILE A 572 -14.87 -14.22 -18.98
C ILE A 572 -15.01 -15.49 -18.15
N ALA A 573 -16.06 -16.27 -18.42
CA ALA A 573 -16.31 -17.52 -17.72
C ALA A 573 -15.13 -18.50 -17.91
N TYR A 574 -14.76 -19.20 -16.84
CA TYR A 574 -13.58 -20.08 -16.83
C TYR A 574 -13.55 -21.08 -18.00
N CYS A 575 -14.69 -21.66 -18.36
CA CYS A 575 -14.73 -22.64 -19.44
C CYS A 575 -14.64 -22.06 -20.85
N ASP A 576 -14.80 -20.75 -21.00
CA ASP A 576 -14.68 -20.06 -22.27
C ASP A 576 -13.23 -19.59 -22.50
N LEU A 577 -12.34 -19.68 -21.48
CA LEU A 577 -10.92 -19.31 -21.60
C LEU A 577 -10.18 -20.15 -22.65
N ALA A 578 -10.51 -21.43 -22.79
CA ALA A 578 -9.87 -22.33 -23.75
C ALA A 578 -10.26 -22.03 -25.21
N ASP A 579 -11.39 -21.34 -25.39
CA ASP A 579 -11.92 -20.94 -26.70
C ASP A 579 -11.51 -19.50 -27.06
N ALA A 580 -10.68 -18.84 -26.23
CA ALA A 580 -10.17 -17.51 -26.52
C ALA A 580 -9.37 -17.53 -27.84
N PRO A 581 -9.71 -16.67 -28.82
CA PRO A 581 -8.90 -16.50 -30.00
C PRO A 581 -7.53 -15.93 -29.57
N PRO A 582 -6.45 -16.26 -30.31
CA PRO A 582 -5.15 -15.68 -30.05
C PRO A 582 -5.24 -14.14 -30.11
N PRO A 583 -4.37 -13.40 -29.38
CA PRO A 583 -4.33 -11.94 -29.48
C PRO A 583 -4.18 -11.53 -30.94
N LEU A 584 -4.93 -10.50 -31.36
CA LEU A 584 -4.72 -9.89 -32.67
C LEU A 584 -3.32 -9.27 -32.68
N THR A 585 -2.39 -9.90 -33.38
CA THR A 585 -1.04 -9.38 -33.60
C THR A 585 -0.95 -8.78 -35.00
N CYS A 586 -0.07 -7.80 -35.20
CA CYS A 586 0.48 -7.51 -36.53
C CYS A 586 1.37 -8.70 -36.98
N ASP A 587 0.76 -9.87 -37.19
CA ASP A 587 1.40 -11.00 -37.88
C ASP A 587 1.20 -10.78 -39.39
N PRO A 588 2.19 -11.08 -40.26
CA PRO A 588 2.17 -10.62 -41.64
C PRO A 588 1.07 -11.13 -42.57
N GLU A 589 0.06 -11.93 -42.17
CA GLU A 589 -1.02 -12.39 -43.08
C GLU A 589 -2.27 -12.97 -42.36
N PRO A 590 -3.49 -12.84 -42.95
CA PRO A 590 -3.81 -13.27 -44.32
C PRO A 590 -3.94 -12.14 -45.36
N THR A 591 -2.95 -12.10 -46.24
CA THR A 591 -2.84 -11.61 -47.65
C THR A 591 -3.66 -10.44 -48.18
N ASN A 592 -4.65 -9.88 -47.50
CA ASN A 592 -5.71 -9.02 -48.05
C ASN A 592 -5.29 -7.57 -48.31
N ASN A 593 -3.98 -7.35 -48.49
CA ASN A 593 -3.38 -6.03 -48.71
C ASN A 593 -3.67 -5.49 -50.14
N ASP A 594 -4.41 -6.24 -50.95
CA ASP A 594 -4.85 -5.82 -52.26
C ASP A 594 -6.23 -6.42 -52.65
N ALA A 595 -6.81 -5.86 -53.70
CA ALA A 595 -8.11 -6.26 -54.22
C ALA A 595 -8.19 -7.75 -54.64
N ALA A 596 -7.08 -8.37 -55.05
CA ALA A 596 -7.07 -9.76 -55.53
C ALA A 596 -7.08 -10.77 -54.38
N SER A 597 -6.62 -10.36 -53.20
CA SER A 597 -6.58 -11.14 -51.98
C SER A 597 -7.67 -10.77 -50.96
N ALA A 598 -8.61 -9.91 -51.35
CA ALA A 598 -9.67 -9.42 -50.47
C ALA A 598 -10.42 -10.52 -49.70
N THR A 599 -10.50 -10.37 -48.38
CA THR A 599 -11.13 -11.34 -47.48
C THR A 599 -12.65 -11.33 -47.64
N PRO A 600 -13.32 -12.48 -47.85
CA PRO A 600 -14.78 -12.52 -47.91
C PRO A 600 -15.42 -12.07 -46.59
N LEU A 601 -16.24 -11.03 -46.63
CA LEU A 601 -16.95 -10.51 -45.45
C LEU A 601 -18.36 -11.11 -45.38
N THR A 602 -18.49 -12.20 -44.64
CA THR A 602 -19.78 -12.92 -44.46
C THR A 602 -20.44 -12.68 -43.11
N GLU A 603 -19.68 -12.22 -42.12
CA GLU A 603 -20.11 -11.91 -40.75
C GLU A 603 -19.27 -10.74 -40.20
N PRO A 604 -19.69 -10.08 -39.11
CA PRO A 604 -18.85 -9.09 -38.43
C PRO A 604 -17.53 -9.72 -37.98
N ILE A 605 -16.43 -8.99 -38.15
CA ILE A 605 -15.08 -9.41 -37.75
C ILE A 605 -14.43 -8.32 -36.93
N ASP A 606 -13.60 -8.71 -35.97
CA ASP A 606 -12.62 -7.82 -35.33
C ASP A 606 -11.30 -7.92 -36.12
N ALA A 607 -10.73 -6.78 -36.51
CA ALA A 607 -9.51 -6.69 -37.30
C ALA A 607 -8.60 -5.57 -36.75
N LEU A 608 -7.31 -5.67 -37.07
CA LEU A 608 -6.28 -4.69 -36.73
C LEU A 608 -5.60 -4.26 -38.03
N ILE A 609 -5.54 -2.96 -38.29
CA ILE A 609 -4.80 -2.40 -39.43
C ILE A 609 -3.43 -1.93 -38.96
N CYS A 610 -2.36 -2.33 -39.63
CA CYS A 610 -0.99 -1.99 -39.24
C CYS A 610 -0.46 -0.80 -40.07
N ALA A 611 0.65 -0.20 -39.64
CA ALA A 611 1.21 0.97 -40.32
C ALA A 611 1.63 0.61 -41.75
N ASP A 612 1.23 1.45 -42.71
CA ASP A 612 1.39 1.25 -44.15
C ASP A 612 0.66 0.01 -44.71
N ASP A 613 -0.41 -0.43 -44.03
CA ASP A 613 -1.28 -1.51 -44.47
C ASP A 613 -2.63 -0.99 -45.02
N GLU A 614 -3.26 -1.79 -45.89
CA GLU A 614 -4.59 -1.55 -46.43
C GLU A 614 -5.38 -2.85 -46.44
N ASP A 615 -6.45 -2.94 -45.67
CA ASP A 615 -7.25 -4.15 -45.60
C ASP A 615 -8.36 -4.17 -46.65
N TRP A 616 -8.32 -5.17 -47.53
CA TRP A 616 -9.36 -5.38 -48.54
C TRP A 616 -10.33 -6.49 -48.12
N PHE A 617 -11.62 -6.22 -48.30
CA PHE A 617 -12.72 -7.14 -48.04
C PHE A 617 -13.64 -7.25 -49.24
N ARG A 618 -14.28 -8.39 -49.40
CA ARG A 618 -15.22 -8.65 -50.50
C ARG A 618 -16.60 -8.97 -49.97
N VAL A 619 -17.59 -8.18 -50.39
CA VAL A 619 -18.99 -8.35 -50.01
C VAL A 619 -19.74 -9.05 -51.14
N GLU A 620 -20.13 -10.30 -50.92
CA GLU A 620 -20.79 -11.15 -51.91
C GLU A 620 -22.32 -11.09 -51.85
N GLY A 621 -22.99 -11.27 -52.99
CA GLY A 621 -24.45 -11.39 -53.07
C GLY A 621 -25.10 -10.54 -54.16
N THR A 622 -26.38 -10.21 -53.98
CA THR A 622 -27.14 -9.34 -54.91
C THR A 622 -27.89 -8.24 -54.14
N GLY A 623 -28.05 -7.08 -54.79
CA GLY A 623 -28.71 -5.91 -54.20
C GLY A 623 -27.83 -5.11 -53.23
N PRO A 624 -28.36 -4.00 -52.69
CA PRO A 624 -27.59 -3.06 -51.89
C PRO A 624 -27.17 -3.67 -50.55
N ALA A 625 -25.97 -3.33 -50.10
CA ALA A 625 -25.48 -3.58 -48.74
C ALA A 625 -24.67 -2.39 -48.22
N GLN A 626 -24.48 -2.38 -46.91
CA GLN A 626 -23.74 -1.36 -46.18
C GLN A 626 -22.68 -2.05 -45.33
N VAL A 627 -21.48 -1.47 -45.31
CA VAL A 627 -20.40 -1.88 -44.42
C VAL A 627 -20.13 -0.72 -43.48
N ARG A 628 -20.07 -1.04 -42.19
CA ARG A 628 -19.71 -0.15 -41.11
C ARG A 628 -18.38 -0.61 -40.54
N VAL A 629 -17.47 0.33 -40.36
CA VAL A 629 -16.23 0.14 -39.61
C VAL A 629 -16.33 1.00 -38.36
N SER A 630 -16.26 0.38 -37.20
CA SER A 630 -16.24 1.06 -35.90
C SER A 630 -14.84 1.00 -35.34
N PHE A 631 -14.27 2.15 -34.99
CA PHE A 631 -12.91 2.30 -34.46
C PHE A 631 -12.88 3.51 -33.52
N ARG A 632 -11.71 3.86 -32.96
CA ARG A 632 -11.57 5.11 -32.20
C ARG A 632 -10.71 6.07 -33.00
N HIS A 633 -11.28 7.15 -33.52
CA HIS A 633 -10.54 8.15 -34.29
C HIS A 633 -9.37 8.74 -33.49
N SER A 634 -9.50 8.83 -32.16
CA SER A 634 -8.40 9.25 -31.28
C SER A 634 -7.18 8.31 -31.27
N ARG A 635 -7.31 7.08 -31.79
CA ARG A 635 -6.23 6.07 -31.88
C ARG A 635 -5.59 6.00 -33.28
N GLY A 636 -6.21 6.60 -34.28
CA GLY A 636 -5.83 6.50 -35.68
C GLY A 636 -7.06 6.78 -36.54
N ASP A 637 -6.91 7.62 -37.56
CA ASP A 637 -8.03 7.97 -38.44
C ASP A 637 -8.10 6.95 -39.57
N LEU A 638 -9.17 6.15 -39.61
CA LEU A 638 -9.38 5.13 -40.63
C LEU A 638 -10.38 5.65 -41.66
N ASP A 639 -10.02 5.51 -42.92
CA ASP A 639 -10.85 5.82 -44.05
C ASP A 639 -11.35 4.52 -44.69
N VAL A 640 -12.54 4.57 -45.30
CA VAL A 640 -13.15 3.41 -45.97
C VAL A 640 -13.61 3.78 -47.36
N GLU A 641 -13.28 2.94 -48.34
CA GLU A 641 -13.78 3.03 -49.72
C GLU A 641 -14.56 1.76 -50.09
N ALA A 642 -15.67 1.93 -50.81
CA ALA A 642 -16.34 0.84 -51.52
C ALA A 642 -16.03 0.95 -53.02
N LEU A 643 -15.64 -0.16 -53.64
CA LEU A 643 -15.25 -0.24 -55.05
C LEU A 643 -16.01 -1.37 -55.78
N ASP A 644 -16.33 -1.18 -57.05
CA ASP A 644 -16.80 -2.28 -57.90
C ASP A 644 -15.67 -3.29 -58.18
N LEU A 645 -15.99 -4.41 -58.83
CA LEU A 645 -15.02 -5.47 -59.12
C LEU A 645 -13.97 -5.06 -60.16
N GLU A 646 -14.20 -3.97 -60.88
CA GLU A 646 -13.27 -3.37 -61.85
C GLU A 646 -12.38 -2.27 -61.21
N GLY A 647 -12.55 -1.99 -59.90
CA GLY A 647 -11.80 -0.99 -59.15
C GLY A 647 -12.37 0.44 -59.26
N GLY A 648 -13.56 0.61 -59.81
CA GLY A 648 -14.31 1.86 -59.82
C GLY A 648 -14.90 2.18 -58.46
N ARG A 649 -14.62 3.37 -57.92
CA ARG A 649 -15.11 3.77 -56.59
C ARG A 649 -16.62 4.03 -56.60
N LEU A 650 -17.34 3.30 -55.75
CA LEU A 650 -18.78 3.41 -55.52
C LEU A 650 -19.10 4.43 -54.41
N ALA A 651 -18.37 4.37 -53.30
CA ALA A 651 -18.55 5.24 -52.14
C ALA A 651 -17.23 5.42 -51.38
N GLN A 652 -17.15 6.46 -50.55
CA GLN A 652 -16.03 6.72 -49.65
C GLN A 652 -16.54 7.41 -48.38
N SER A 653 -15.92 7.07 -47.25
CA SER A 653 -16.13 7.68 -45.95
C SER A 653 -14.74 8.01 -45.37
N THR A 654 -14.54 9.28 -45.01
CA THR A 654 -13.28 9.81 -44.45
C THR A 654 -13.57 10.80 -43.30
N SER A 655 -14.38 10.34 -42.35
CA SER A 655 -14.86 11.18 -41.25
C SER A 655 -13.84 11.24 -40.12
N SER A 656 -13.98 12.22 -39.22
CA SER A 656 -13.20 12.26 -37.97
C SER A 656 -13.97 11.64 -36.80
N SER A 657 -14.88 10.69 -37.09
CA SER A 657 -15.71 10.05 -36.08
C SER A 657 -15.25 8.61 -35.84
N ASP A 658 -15.72 8.01 -34.76
CA ASP A 658 -15.43 6.62 -34.40
C ASP A 658 -16.16 5.59 -35.31
N GLU A 659 -16.71 6.04 -36.44
CA GLU A 659 -17.46 5.22 -37.40
C GLU A 659 -17.25 5.70 -38.85
N GLU A 660 -16.83 4.79 -39.73
CA GLU A 660 -16.90 4.95 -41.18
C GLU A 660 -17.98 4.05 -41.77
N LEU A 661 -18.68 4.54 -42.79
CA LEU A 661 -19.82 3.84 -43.36
C LEU A 661 -19.90 4.03 -44.88
N VAL A 662 -19.89 2.92 -45.60
CA VAL A 662 -20.00 2.89 -47.07
C VAL A 662 -21.11 1.94 -47.50
N ALA A 663 -21.71 2.22 -48.66
CA ALA A 663 -22.76 1.39 -49.25
C ALA A 663 -22.48 1.13 -50.73
N GLY A 664 -22.87 -0.07 -51.19
CA GLY A 664 -22.68 -0.50 -52.57
C GLY A 664 -23.67 -1.62 -52.95
N ASP A 665 -23.92 -1.78 -54.25
CA ASP A 665 -24.65 -2.93 -54.77
C ASP A 665 -23.69 -4.12 -54.89
N ARG A 666 -24.08 -5.26 -54.31
CA ARG A 666 -23.24 -6.47 -54.30
C ARG A 666 -23.17 -7.14 -55.69
N PRO A 667 -22.03 -7.77 -56.04
CA PRO A 667 -20.79 -7.83 -55.26
C PRO A 667 -19.92 -6.58 -55.40
N PHE A 668 -19.28 -6.16 -54.30
CA PHE A 668 -18.34 -5.04 -54.28
C PHE A 668 -17.19 -5.31 -53.29
N MET A 669 -16.11 -4.55 -53.42
CA MET A 669 -14.95 -4.59 -52.53
C MET A 669 -15.00 -3.41 -51.54
N VAL A 670 -14.48 -3.63 -50.34
CA VAL A 670 -14.25 -2.59 -49.34
C VAL A 670 -12.76 -2.52 -49.06
N ARG A 671 -12.21 -1.32 -49.06
CA ARG A 671 -10.82 -1.02 -48.72
C ARG A 671 -10.83 -0.17 -47.47
N VAL A 672 -10.17 -0.63 -46.41
CA VAL A 672 -9.98 0.09 -45.15
C VAL A 672 -8.51 0.48 -45.06
N PHE A 673 -8.22 1.76 -44.79
CA PHE A 673 -6.84 2.27 -44.77
C PHE A 673 -6.69 3.43 -43.80
N GLY A 674 -5.49 3.61 -43.25
CA GLY A 674 -5.22 4.74 -42.37
C GLY A 674 -4.99 6.06 -43.11
N PHE A 675 -5.64 7.14 -42.66
CA PHE A 675 -5.32 8.49 -43.07
C PHE A 675 -3.97 8.92 -42.49
N SER A 676 -3.09 9.44 -43.34
CA SER A 676 -1.74 9.93 -42.94
C SER A 676 -0.88 8.89 -42.19
N SER A 677 -0.91 7.62 -42.62
CA SER A 677 -0.19 6.49 -42.01
C SER A 677 -0.67 6.10 -40.60
N ALA A 678 -1.92 6.42 -40.26
CA ALA A 678 -2.59 5.83 -39.10
C ALA A 678 -2.62 4.29 -39.21
N SER A 679 -2.51 3.62 -38.06
CA SER A 679 -2.59 2.17 -37.88
C SER A 679 -3.36 1.87 -36.62
#